data_AF-A0A498I7M4-F1
#
_entry.id   AF-A0A498I7M4-F1
#
_cell.length_a   1.000
_cell.length_b   1.000
_cell.length_c   1.000
_cell.angle_alpha   90.00
_cell.angle_beta   90.00
_cell.angle_gamma   90.00
#
_symmetry.space_group_name_H-M   'P 1'
#
loop_
_entity.id
_entity.type
_entity.pdbx_description
1 polymer ?
#
loop_
_entity_poly.entity_id
_entity_poly.type
_entity_poly.pdbx_seq_one_letter_code
_entity_poly.pdbx_strand_id
1 'polypeptide(L)'
;MATTTNLLLTDLMFGVNQVPSNYIRPISDRPNLTDFQVSDASSIPLIDLKDLHGPTHSDIIKQIGLACQTDGFFQVKNHGVPEIMIKNMLNIAREFFQLPESERLKMYSDDPSKTTRLSTSFNVRTEKLSNWRDFLRLHCYPLQDYVQEWPNNPPLFREQVGEYCTNVRGLVLRLLEAISESLGLEKNCIVKALGKQGQHMALNYYPPCPQPELTYGLPGHTDANLITVLLQDEVPGLQVLRNGKWVAVNPIPNTFIVNIGDMMQVISNNRYKSVLHRAVVNCNSERISIPTFYCPSPDVVIGPAKELINYDHPAMYRNFTYAEYYEKFWNKGLATECCLDLKKQLKMSTINGEDEADSQYALQLANVSGLPMVLKAAIELGVLDIIHRAGAGALLSPSQIASQLRSLHNPNAPSVLDRMLCLLSTYSILTCSTIQANGKVIRVYGAATFICHHSCRYHLKDAVLEGGLPFSQAYGMNVVDYIGRDDSLGGVFTDSMKEFNLIFKKEILEIYRGFEGLHTLHPAIKGINYDLPSVVEKSPSHPGIEHIARDMFVRIPKGDAIFMKWILHGWDDDRCLMILKNCYEALPDNGKVIVVDMVIQEAPGTSFSAKSLFLFDVYLMNTNVMGKERTERELQSLAKAAGFSDIRVACSAFTFSVVELLKNM
;
A
#
# COMPACT_ATOMS: atom_id res chain seq x y z
N MET A 1 -22.51 58.54 -15.68
CA MET A 1 -23.16 57.30 -15.21
C MET A 1 -22.10 56.52 -14.46
N ALA A 2 -22.32 56.27 -13.16
CA ALA A 2 -21.39 55.44 -12.39
C ALA A 2 -21.44 54.03 -12.96
N THR A 3 -20.32 53.53 -13.47
CA THR A 3 -20.14 52.13 -13.84
C THR A 3 -20.21 51.31 -12.55
N THR A 4 -21.38 50.78 -12.22
CA THR A 4 -21.54 49.76 -11.19
C THR A 4 -20.79 48.52 -11.67
N THR A 5 -19.67 48.22 -11.00
CA THR A 5 -18.93 46.97 -11.21
C THR A 5 -19.79 45.84 -10.64
N ASN A 6 -20.39 45.01 -11.50
CA ASN A 6 -21.16 43.86 -11.05
C ASN A 6 -20.25 42.93 -10.21
N LEU A 7 -20.73 42.50 -9.04
CA LEU A 7 -19.91 41.77 -8.07
C LEU A 7 -19.99 40.25 -8.24
N LEU A 8 -21.10 39.76 -8.80
CA LEU A 8 -21.38 38.35 -8.99
C LEU A 8 -21.10 37.95 -10.44
N LEU A 9 -20.62 36.72 -10.63
CA LEU A 9 -20.30 36.20 -11.96
C LEU A 9 -21.54 36.17 -12.85
N THR A 10 -22.69 35.77 -12.30
CA THR A 10 -23.97 35.69 -13.04
C THR A 10 -24.38 37.01 -13.66
N ASP A 11 -24.07 38.13 -13.01
CA ASP A 11 -24.48 39.47 -13.41
C ASP A 11 -23.40 40.15 -14.27
N LEU A 12 -22.13 39.80 -14.05
CA LEU A 12 -21.02 40.20 -14.91
C LEU A 12 -21.18 39.65 -16.33
N MET A 13 -21.65 38.41 -16.49
CA MET A 13 -21.57 37.67 -17.74
C MET A 13 -22.81 37.79 -18.64
N PHE A 14 -23.80 38.61 -18.26
CA PHE A 14 -24.95 38.89 -19.12
C PHE A 14 -24.49 39.60 -20.41
N GLY A 15 -24.42 38.85 -21.52
CA GLY A 15 -24.01 39.36 -22.84
C GLY A 15 -22.51 39.26 -23.17
N VAL A 16 -21.73 38.49 -22.42
CA VAL A 16 -20.29 38.33 -22.65
C VAL A 16 -19.99 37.07 -23.49
N ASN A 17 -19.26 37.25 -24.61
CA ASN A 17 -18.93 36.15 -25.55
C ASN A 17 -17.55 35.50 -25.31
N GLN A 18 -16.76 36.01 -24.36
CA GLN A 18 -15.40 35.53 -24.07
C GLN A 18 -15.13 35.53 -22.56
N VAL A 19 -14.35 34.56 -22.09
CA VAL A 19 -13.97 34.49 -20.67
C VAL A 19 -12.99 35.64 -20.34
N PRO A 20 -13.25 36.46 -19.30
CA PRO A 20 -12.34 37.55 -18.93
C PRO A 20 -10.96 37.04 -18.49
N SER A 21 -9.91 37.83 -18.69
CA SER A 21 -8.52 37.39 -18.51
C SER A 21 -8.21 36.88 -17.10
N ASN A 22 -8.86 37.40 -16.05
CA ASN A 22 -8.67 36.95 -14.67
C ASN A 22 -9.31 35.58 -14.36
N TYR A 23 -10.11 35.02 -15.28
CA TYR A 23 -10.68 33.66 -15.18
C TYR A 23 -9.91 32.64 -16.03
N ILE A 24 -9.01 33.10 -16.91
CA ILE A 24 -8.26 32.23 -17.84
C ILE A 24 -7.12 31.56 -17.10
N ARG A 25 -7.12 30.22 -17.11
CA ARG A 25 -6.05 29.40 -16.52
C ARG A 25 -4.78 29.42 -17.40
N PRO A 26 -3.59 29.35 -16.78
CA PRO A 26 -2.35 29.03 -17.49
C PRO A 26 -2.50 27.74 -18.29
N ILE A 27 -1.79 27.61 -19.41
CA ILE A 27 -1.93 26.45 -20.32
C ILE A 27 -1.76 25.11 -19.58
N SER A 28 -0.81 25.04 -18.64
CA SER A 28 -0.53 23.84 -17.83
C SER A 28 -1.64 23.47 -16.84
N ASP A 29 -2.57 24.38 -16.56
CA ASP A 29 -3.68 24.23 -15.60
C ASP A 29 -5.05 24.35 -16.29
N ARG A 30 -5.13 24.24 -17.61
CA ARG A 30 -6.42 24.24 -18.32
C ARG A 30 -7.09 22.87 -18.24
N PRO A 31 -8.43 22.80 -18.13
CA PRO A 31 -9.16 21.53 -18.23
C PRO A 31 -8.95 20.90 -19.60
N ASN A 32 -8.58 19.61 -19.62
CA ASN A 32 -8.71 18.82 -20.83
C ASN A 32 -10.15 18.30 -20.94
N LEU A 33 -10.97 18.98 -21.72
CA LEU A 33 -12.36 18.58 -21.97
C LEU A 33 -12.50 17.44 -23.00
N THR A 34 -11.40 16.99 -23.63
CA THR A 34 -11.44 15.81 -24.51
C THR A 34 -11.35 14.48 -23.75
N ASP A 35 -10.96 14.50 -22.47
CA ASP A 35 -10.95 13.33 -21.58
C ASP A 35 -12.34 13.00 -21.00
N PHE A 36 -13.43 13.52 -21.58
CA PHE A 36 -14.80 13.05 -21.34
C PHE A 36 -15.02 11.66 -21.98
N GLN A 37 -14.15 10.69 -21.69
CA GLN A 37 -14.45 9.29 -21.97
C GLN A 37 -15.42 8.81 -20.90
N VAL A 38 -16.71 8.89 -21.23
CA VAL A 38 -17.76 8.14 -20.54
C VAL A 38 -17.46 6.66 -20.77
N SER A 39 -16.73 6.05 -19.85
CA SER A 39 -16.65 4.60 -19.79
C SER A 39 -17.49 4.13 -18.61
N ASP A 40 -18.40 3.19 -18.86
CA ASP A 40 -19.21 2.55 -17.80
C ASP A 40 -18.33 1.84 -16.76
N ALA A 41 -17.06 1.58 -17.07
CA ALA A 41 -16.05 1.02 -16.18
C ALA A 41 -15.37 2.05 -15.26
N SER A 42 -15.62 3.36 -15.43
CA SER A 42 -14.92 4.43 -14.72
C SER A 42 -15.70 5.12 -13.60
N SER A 43 -17.00 4.88 -13.41
CA SER A 43 -17.75 5.58 -12.35
C SER A 43 -17.27 5.21 -10.94
N ILE A 44 -17.35 6.17 -10.02
CA ILE A 44 -17.19 5.89 -8.58
C ILE A 44 -18.25 4.88 -8.10
N PRO A 45 -17.97 4.08 -7.04
CA PRO A 45 -18.89 3.04 -6.56
C PRO A 45 -20.29 3.58 -6.25
N LEU A 46 -21.34 2.85 -6.60
CA LEU A 46 -22.73 3.13 -6.19
C LEU A 46 -23.17 2.14 -5.12
N ILE A 47 -23.46 2.63 -3.93
CA ILE A 47 -23.79 1.82 -2.76
C ILE A 47 -25.29 1.95 -2.44
N ASP A 48 -25.95 0.81 -2.28
CA ASP A 48 -27.36 0.74 -1.88
C ASP A 48 -27.49 0.66 -0.36
N LEU A 49 -28.12 1.67 0.27
CA LEU A 49 -28.28 1.74 1.72
C LEU A 49 -29.59 1.12 2.23
N LYS A 50 -30.41 0.51 1.36
CA LYS A 50 -31.75 -0.01 1.71
C LYS A 50 -31.74 -0.93 2.94
N ASP A 51 -30.77 -1.85 2.99
CA ASP A 51 -30.66 -2.87 4.03
C ASP A 51 -29.47 -2.62 4.98
N LEU A 52 -29.09 -1.34 5.18
CA LEU A 52 -28.00 -0.95 6.09
C LEU A 52 -28.23 -1.44 7.53
N HIS A 53 -29.48 -1.62 7.95
CA HIS A 53 -29.81 -2.18 9.27
C HIS A 53 -30.42 -3.59 9.17
N GLY A 54 -30.24 -4.25 8.03
CA GLY A 54 -30.83 -5.55 7.69
C GLY A 54 -29.78 -6.67 7.52
N PRO A 55 -30.19 -7.81 6.92
CA PRO A 55 -29.35 -8.99 6.78
C PRO A 55 -28.05 -8.78 6.00
N THR A 56 -28.03 -7.82 5.05
CA THR A 56 -26.85 -7.52 4.21
C THR A 56 -25.96 -6.42 4.79
N HIS A 57 -26.16 -6.04 6.05
CA HIS A 57 -25.39 -4.99 6.73
C HIS A 57 -23.87 -5.17 6.54
N SER A 58 -23.32 -6.36 6.81
CA SER A 58 -21.88 -6.61 6.71
C SER A 58 -21.33 -6.35 5.30
N ASP A 59 -22.08 -6.67 4.26
CA ASP A 59 -21.65 -6.46 2.88
C ASP A 59 -21.69 -4.98 2.49
N ILE A 60 -22.66 -4.22 3.01
CA ILE A 60 -22.73 -2.77 2.83
C ILE A 60 -21.56 -2.09 3.54
N ILE A 61 -21.24 -2.50 4.79
CA ILE A 61 -20.08 -1.99 5.53
C ILE A 61 -18.77 -2.25 4.77
N LYS A 62 -18.59 -3.44 4.20
CA LYS A 62 -17.42 -3.76 3.36
C LYS A 62 -17.34 -2.90 2.10
N GLN A 63 -18.46 -2.68 1.41
CA GLN A 63 -18.50 -1.83 0.22
C GLN A 63 -18.14 -0.38 0.55
N ILE A 64 -18.66 0.16 1.66
CA ILE A 64 -18.31 1.50 2.14
C ILE A 64 -16.81 1.58 2.46
N GLY A 65 -16.28 0.61 3.23
CA GLY A 65 -14.85 0.57 3.56
C GLY A 65 -13.95 0.51 2.33
N LEU A 66 -14.30 -0.32 1.34
CA LEU A 66 -13.55 -0.44 0.09
C LEU A 66 -13.58 0.86 -0.72
N ALA A 67 -14.75 1.50 -0.84
CA ALA A 67 -14.87 2.78 -1.54
C ALA A 67 -14.07 3.89 -0.86
N CYS A 68 -14.12 3.98 0.47
CA CYS A 68 -13.33 4.95 1.24
C CYS A 68 -11.81 4.72 1.10
N GLN A 69 -11.38 3.46 0.99
CA GLN A 69 -9.96 3.08 0.86
C GLN A 69 -9.40 3.31 -0.54
N THR A 70 -10.15 2.96 -1.57
CA THR A 70 -9.67 2.93 -2.96
C THR A 70 -9.96 4.21 -3.72
N ASP A 71 -11.17 4.76 -3.54
CA ASP A 71 -11.67 5.86 -4.36
C ASP A 71 -11.84 7.16 -3.56
N GLY A 72 -12.02 7.07 -2.23
CA GLY A 72 -12.34 8.22 -1.38
C GLY A 72 -13.69 8.89 -1.69
N PHE A 73 -14.43 8.32 -2.64
CA PHE A 73 -15.67 8.82 -3.22
C PHE A 73 -16.61 7.64 -3.50
N PHE A 74 -17.90 7.84 -3.30
CA PHE A 74 -18.95 6.91 -3.71
C PHE A 74 -20.29 7.62 -3.84
N GLN A 75 -21.23 7.03 -4.57
CA GLN A 75 -22.63 7.45 -4.62
C GLN A 75 -23.47 6.57 -3.70
N VAL A 76 -24.53 7.13 -3.13
CA VAL A 76 -25.49 6.38 -2.30
C VAL A 76 -26.90 6.52 -2.84
N LYS A 77 -27.62 5.40 -2.89
CA LYS A 77 -29.07 5.35 -3.17
C LYS A 77 -29.82 4.70 -2.00
N ASN A 78 -31.15 4.82 -2.00
CA ASN A 78 -32.00 4.35 -0.89
C ASN A 78 -31.55 4.90 0.48
N HIS A 79 -31.07 6.15 0.48
CA HIS A 79 -30.47 6.82 1.62
C HIS A 79 -31.48 7.31 2.67
N GLY A 80 -32.79 7.21 2.42
CA GLY A 80 -33.83 7.57 3.38
C GLY A 80 -34.23 9.06 3.42
N VAL A 81 -33.46 9.96 2.80
CA VAL A 81 -33.92 11.34 2.52
C VAL A 81 -35.05 11.32 1.47
N PRO A 82 -36.22 11.95 1.70
CA PRO A 82 -37.33 11.94 0.76
C PRO A 82 -37.02 12.62 -0.58
N GLU A 83 -37.44 12.02 -1.70
CA GLU A 83 -37.25 12.57 -3.05
C GLU A 83 -37.81 13.99 -3.23
N ILE A 84 -38.97 14.26 -2.62
CA ILE A 84 -39.60 15.58 -2.68
C ILE A 84 -38.69 16.66 -2.06
N MET A 85 -37.95 16.31 -1.01
CA MET A 85 -37.02 17.23 -0.33
C MET A 85 -35.82 17.55 -1.21
N ILE A 86 -35.29 16.54 -1.92
CA ILE A 86 -34.21 16.73 -2.90
C ILE A 86 -34.65 17.67 -4.02
N LYS A 87 -35.84 17.44 -4.58
CA LYS A 87 -36.42 18.31 -5.63
C LYS A 87 -36.63 19.74 -5.12
N ASN A 88 -37.20 19.90 -3.94
CA ASN A 88 -37.41 21.22 -3.32
C ASN A 88 -36.09 21.94 -3.09
N MET A 89 -35.05 21.24 -2.59
CA MET A 89 -33.73 21.84 -2.34
C MET A 89 -33.05 22.34 -3.63
N LEU A 90 -33.13 21.58 -4.73
CA LEU A 90 -32.59 22.03 -6.02
C LEU A 90 -33.40 23.21 -6.59
N ASN A 91 -34.72 23.19 -6.46
CA ASN A 91 -35.60 24.25 -6.94
C ASN A 91 -35.39 25.56 -6.18
N ILE A 92 -35.36 25.51 -4.85
CA ILE A 92 -35.20 26.70 -4.01
C ILE A 92 -33.82 27.34 -4.19
N ALA A 93 -32.78 26.53 -4.45
CA ALA A 93 -31.47 27.01 -4.83
C ALA A 93 -31.50 27.75 -6.18
N ARG A 94 -32.17 27.18 -7.18
CA ARG A 94 -32.33 27.80 -8.50
C ARG A 94 -33.12 29.11 -8.42
N GLU A 95 -34.23 29.11 -7.69
CA GLU A 95 -35.04 30.30 -7.45
C GLU A 95 -34.21 31.41 -6.80
N PHE A 96 -33.41 31.10 -5.76
CA PHE A 96 -32.53 32.07 -5.13
C PHE A 96 -31.55 32.70 -6.13
N PHE A 97 -30.88 31.91 -6.97
CA PHE A 97 -29.91 32.44 -7.95
C PHE A 97 -30.56 33.18 -9.13
N GLN A 98 -31.86 32.96 -9.37
CA GLN A 98 -32.65 33.70 -10.37
C GLN A 98 -33.23 35.02 -9.83
N LEU A 99 -33.13 35.29 -8.53
CA LEU A 99 -33.55 36.57 -7.96
C LEU A 99 -32.76 37.74 -8.57
N PRO A 100 -33.35 38.95 -8.63
CA PRO A 100 -32.64 40.15 -9.02
C PRO A 100 -31.34 40.33 -8.23
N GLU A 101 -30.28 40.84 -8.88
CA GLU A 101 -28.98 41.07 -8.24
C GLU A 101 -29.13 41.83 -6.91
N SER A 102 -29.97 42.87 -6.89
CA SER A 102 -30.23 43.68 -5.69
C SER A 102 -30.77 42.89 -4.49
N GLU A 103 -31.52 41.81 -4.72
CA GLU A 103 -32.02 40.92 -3.67
C GLU A 103 -30.91 39.99 -3.19
N ARG A 104 -30.14 39.42 -4.12
CA ARG A 104 -29.02 38.51 -3.81
C ARG A 104 -27.90 39.23 -3.06
N LEU A 105 -27.58 40.46 -3.45
CA LEU A 105 -26.54 41.28 -2.83
C LEU A 105 -26.80 41.63 -1.36
N LYS A 106 -28.05 41.49 -0.86
CA LYS A 106 -28.33 41.61 0.59
C LYS A 106 -27.55 40.60 1.42
N MET A 107 -27.20 39.46 0.82
CA MET A 107 -26.43 38.40 1.46
C MET A 107 -24.94 38.46 1.11
N TYR A 108 -24.51 39.39 0.27
CA TYR A 108 -23.13 39.43 -0.22
C TYR A 108 -22.13 39.77 0.89
N SER A 109 -21.05 39.00 0.96
CA SER A 109 -19.89 39.35 1.78
C SER A 109 -18.62 38.69 1.27
N ASP A 110 -17.56 39.48 1.18
CA ASP A 110 -16.19 39.02 0.92
C ASP A 110 -15.46 38.58 2.21
N ASP A 111 -16.09 38.75 3.38
CA ASP A 111 -15.57 38.32 4.67
C ASP A 111 -15.80 36.80 4.87
N PRO A 112 -14.74 35.98 4.87
CA PRO A 112 -14.88 34.54 5.01
C PRO A 112 -15.34 34.08 6.39
N SER A 113 -15.28 34.95 7.40
CA SER A 113 -15.72 34.64 8.76
C SER A 113 -17.24 34.68 8.93
N LYS A 114 -17.97 35.27 7.97
CA LYS A 114 -19.43 35.29 7.97
C LYS A 114 -20.00 33.87 7.84
N THR A 115 -20.89 33.56 8.78
CA THR A 115 -21.66 32.31 8.92
C THR A 115 -22.62 32.09 7.76
N THR A 116 -23.24 33.17 7.28
CA THR A 116 -24.07 33.21 6.07
C THR A 116 -23.50 34.25 5.11
N ARG A 117 -23.13 33.84 3.89
CA ARG A 117 -22.65 34.77 2.86
C ARG A 117 -22.85 34.27 1.45
N LEU A 118 -23.29 35.17 0.58
CA LEU A 118 -23.17 35.06 -0.87
C LEU A 118 -21.81 35.62 -1.30
N SER A 119 -21.12 34.92 -2.19
CA SER A 119 -19.87 35.39 -2.79
C SER A 119 -19.65 34.73 -4.15
N THR A 120 -18.57 35.12 -4.84
CA THR A 120 -18.18 34.55 -6.13
C THR A 120 -16.84 33.83 -6.01
N SER A 121 -16.53 32.97 -6.97
CA SER A 121 -15.27 32.25 -7.08
C SER A 121 -14.98 31.37 -5.84
N PHE A 122 -13.94 31.66 -5.05
CA PHE A 122 -13.63 30.96 -3.79
C PHE A 122 -13.30 31.93 -2.64
N ASN A 123 -12.19 32.67 -2.77
CA ASN A 123 -11.75 33.67 -1.80
C ASN A 123 -11.21 34.89 -2.55
N VAL A 124 -12.13 35.77 -2.94
CA VAL A 124 -11.86 37.00 -3.71
C VAL A 124 -10.80 37.91 -3.09
N ARG A 125 -10.52 37.79 -1.78
CA ARG A 125 -9.49 38.59 -1.10
C ARG A 125 -8.06 38.09 -1.30
N THR A 126 -7.87 36.81 -1.63
CA THR A 126 -6.54 36.19 -1.69
C THR A 126 -6.23 35.52 -3.03
N GLU A 127 -7.25 35.23 -3.83
CA GLU A 127 -7.06 34.55 -5.11
C GLU A 127 -6.49 35.48 -6.19
N LYS A 128 -5.61 34.91 -7.04
CA LYS A 128 -5.04 35.60 -8.21
C LYS A 128 -5.83 35.34 -9.49
N LEU A 129 -6.54 34.20 -9.53
CA LEU A 129 -7.35 33.74 -10.65
C LEU A 129 -8.73 33.39 -10.11
N SER A 130 -9.76 33.92 -10.77
CA SER A 130 -11.15 33.70 -10.40
C SER A 130 -11.67 32.36 -10.94
N ASN A 131 -12.64 31.80 -10.24
CA ASN A 131 -13.33 30.57 -10.58
C ASN A 131 -14.71 30.90 -11.13
N TRP A 132 -15.18 30.10 -12.09
CA TRP A 132 -16.44 30.31 -12.81
C TRP A 132 -17.65 29.82 -12.01
N ARG A 133 -17.90 30.46 -10.85
CA ARG A 133 -18.94 30.06 -9.90
C ARG A 133 -19.40 31.21 -9.02
N ASP A 134 -20.70 31.27 -8.72
CA ASP A 134 -21.23 31.99 -7.55
C ASP A 134 -21.69 30.99 -6.49
N PHE A 135 -21.65 31.38 -5.20
CA PHE A 135 -22.09 30.48 -4.14
C PHE A 135 -22.71 31.20 -2.94
N LEU A 136 -23.75 30.59 -2.36
CA LEU A 136 -24.31 30.96 -1.07
C LEU A 136 -23.87 29.94 -0.01
N ARG A 137 -23.04 30.36 0.94
CA ARG A 137 -22.56 29.54 2.06
C ARG A 137 -23.43 29.77 3.29
N LEU A 138 -23.85 28.68 3.92
CA LEU A 138 -24.71 28.64 5.11
C LEU A 138 -24.06 27.80 6.20
N HIS A 139 -24.03 28.30 7.44
CA HIS A 139 -23.86 27.47 8.63
C HIS A 139 -25.22 26.85 8.98
N CYS A 140 -25.23 25.56 9.33
CA CYS A 140 -26.46 24.77 9.40
C CYS A 140 -26.68 24.03 10.71
N TYR A 141 -25.68 23.91 11.57
CA TYR A 141 -25.83 23.20 12.85
C TYR A 141 -25.07 23.88 13.99
N PRO A 142 -25.73 24.13 15.14
CA PRO A 142 -27.15 23.89 15.42
C PRO A 142 -28.08 24.79 14.57
N LEU A 143 -29.15 24.23 14.01
CA LEU A 143 -29.98 24.92 13.01
C LEU A 143 -30.58 26.22 13.54
N GLN A 144 -31.08 26.19 14.78
CA GLN A 144 -31.72 27.32 15.44
C GLN A 144 -30.80 28.53 15.61
N ASP A 145 -29.48 28.32 15.65
CA ASP A 145 -28.50 29.39 15.84
C ASP A 145 -28.25 30.17 14.54
N TYR A 146 -28.55 29.58 13.37
CA TYR A 146 -28.17 30.14 12.07
C TYR A 146 -29.34 30.45 11.13
N VAL A 147 -30.47 29.74 11.26
CA VAL A 147 -31.59 29.83 10.32
C VAL A 147 -32.15 31.25 10.14
N GLN A 148 -32.02 32.11 11.15
CA GLN A 148 -32.48 33.49 11.10
C GLN A 148 -31.59 34.41 10.25
N GLU A 149 -30.34 34.03 10.01
CA GLU A 149 -29.39 34.76 9.17
C GLU A 149 -29.56 34.43 7.68
N TRP A 150 -30.21 33.31 7.37
CA TRP A 150 -30.41 32.82 6.00
C TRP A 150 -31.34 33.73 5.19
N PRO A 151 -31.28 33.67 3.85
CA PRO A 151 -32.24 34.36 2.99
C PRO A 151 -33.69 34.10 3.42
N ASN A 152 -34.49 35.16 3.44
CA ASN A 152 -35.94 35.08 3.61
C ASN A 152 -36.69 35.18 2.26
N ASN A 153 -35.95 35.34 1.16
CA ASN A 153 -36.42 35.34 -0.21
C ASN A 153 -35.56 34.33 -0.99
N PRO A 154 -36.13 33.28 -1.60
CA PRO A 154 -37.57 32.95 -1.68
C PRO A 154 -38.25 32.69 -0.31
N PRO A 155 -39.58 32.90 -0.16
CA PRO A 155 -40.27 32.82 1.14
C PRO A 155 -40.10 31.48 1.88
N LEU A 156 -40.05 30.37 1.13
CA LEU A 156 -39.89 29.01 1.68
C LEU A 156 -38.43 28.61 1.91
N PHE A 157 -37.47 29.51 1.66
CA PHE A 157 -36.04 29.20 1.70
C PHE A 157 -35.63 28.62 3.06
N ARG A 158 -35.96 29.31 4.16
CA ARG A 158 -35.53 28.88 5.50
C ARG A 158 -36.11 27.53 5.92
N GLU A 159 -37.39 27.31 5.61
CA GLU A 159 -38.12 26.09 5.95
C GLU A 159 -37.56 24.90 5.17
N GLN A 160 -37.57 24.97 3.84
CA GLN A 160 -37.14 23.86 2.97
C GLN A 160 -35.66 23.55 3.14
N VAL A 161 -34.81 24.57 3.26
CA VAL A 161 -33.37 24.38 3.50
C VAL A 161 -33.14 23.80 4.89
N GLY A 162 -33.90 24.22 5.91
CA GLY A 162 -33.79 23.71 7.27
C GLY A 162 -34.16 22.24 7.39
N GLU A 163 -35.25 21.83 6.74
CA GLU A 163 -35.67 20.42 6.64
C GLU A 163 -34.60 19.56 5.94
N TYR A 164 -34.07 20.04 4.82
CA TYR A 164 -33.00 19.37 4.09
C TYR A 164 -31.75 19.19 4.96
N CYS A 165 -31.28 20.26 5.61
CA CYS A 165 -30.11 20.23 6.49
C CYS A 165 -30.25 19.16 7.59
N THR A 166 -31.43 19.09 8.20
CA THR A 166 -31.74 18.15 9.28
C THR A 166 -31.70 16.69 8.79
N ASN A 167 -32.31 16.40 7.64
CA ASN A 167 -32.37 15.06 7.09
C ASN A 167 -31.00 14.57 6.57
N VAL A 168 -30.27 15.43 5.87
CA VAL A 168 -28.92 15.11 5.40
C VAL A 168 -27.96 14.92 6.57
N ARG A 169 -28.11 15.68 7.65
CA ARG A 169 -27.36 15.43 8.89
C ARG A 169 -27.61 14.03 9.43
N GLY A 170 -28.85 13.56 9.45
CA GLY A 170 -29.20 12.19 9.83
C GLY A 170 -28.57 11.13 8.92
N LEU A 171 -28.46 11.40 7.61
CA LEU A 171 -27.73 10.54 6.68
C LEU A 171 -26.22 10.52 7.00
N VAL A 172 -25.60 11.68 7.21
CA VAL A 172 -24.18 11.78 7.55
C VAL A 172 -23.84 10.96 8.79
N LEU A 173 -24.65 11.06 9.85
CA LEU A 173 -24.40 10.32 11.09
C LEU A 173 -24.43 8.79 10.87
N ARG A 174 -25.40 8.28 10.10
CA ARG A 174 -25.44 6.84 9.75
C ARG A 174 -24.25 6.41 8.90
N LEU A 175 -23.80 7.25 7.96
CA LEU A 175 -22.60 6.99 7.17
C LEU A 175 -21.35 6.97 8.05
N LEU A 176 -21.22 7.88 9.02
CA LEU A 176 -20.09 7.90 9.95
C LEU A 176 -20.05 6.64 10.83
N GLU A 177 -21.20 6.16 11.29
CA GLU A 177 -21.29 4.88 12.02
C GLU A 177 -20.80 3.70 11.16
N ALA A 178 -21.26 3.63 9.91
CA ALA A 178 -20.86 2.60 8.96
C ALA A 178 -19.37 2.65 8.60
N ILE A 179 -18.83 3.85 8.38
CA ILE A 179 -17.40 4.07 8.11
C ILE A 179 -16.57 3.65 9.32
N SER A 180 -17.00 4.00 10.54
CA SER A 180 -16.32 3.59 11.77
C SER A 180 -16.29 2.07 11.91
N GLU A 181 -17.41 1.39 11.67
CA GLU A 181 -17.49 -0.07 11.69
C GLU A 181 -16.60 -0.70 10.61
N SER A 182 -16.52 -0.12 9.42
CA SER A 182 -15.66 -0.63 8.34
C SER A 182 -14.16 -0.54 8.63
N LEU A 183 -13.75 0.28 9.62
CA LEU A 183 -12.39 0.33 10.16
C LEU A 183 -12.16 -0.66 11.33
N GLY A 184 -13.19 -1.41 11.72
CA GLY A 184 -13.16 -2.26 12.92
C GLY A 184 -13.28 -1.47 14.24
N LEU A 185 -13.77 -0.23 14.19
CA LEU A 185 -13.96 0.63 15.36
C LEU A 185 -15.38 0.52 15.91
N GLU A 186 -15.58 0.97 17.15
CA GLU A 186 -16.93 1.21 17.69
C GLU A 186 -17.68 2.18 16.76
N LYS A 187 -18.97 1.93 16.48
CA LYS A 187 -19.81 2.78 15.60
C LYS A 187 -19.67 4.28 15.86
N ASN A 188 -19.63 4.67 17.14
CA ASN A 188 -19.57 6.07 17.54
C ASN A 188 -18.15 6.62 17.72
N CYS A 189 -17.09 5.83 17.48
CA CYS A 189 -15.70 6.22 17.72
C CYS A 189 -15.34 7.52 16.98
N ILE A 190 -15.62 7.57 15.67
CA ILE A 190 -15.31 8.74 14.84
C ILE A 190 -16.11 9.96 15.30
N VAL A 191 -17.42 9.82 15.54
CA VAL A 191 -18.28 10.93 15.97
C VAL A 191 -17.82 11.52 17.31
N LYS A 192 -17.43 10.66 18.27
CA LYS A 192 -16.89 11.10 19.58
C LYS A 192 -15.60 11.91 19.44
N ALA A 193 -14.80 11.67 18.40
CA ALA A 193 -13.55 12.37 18.16
C ALA A 193 -13.72 13.82 17.65
N LEU A 194 -14.94 14.26 17.33
CA LEU A 194 -15.18 15.55 16.66
C LEU A 194 -15.55 16.70 17.60
N GLY A 195 -15.82 16.43 18.89
CA GLY A 195 -16.29 17.45 19.84
C GLY A 195 -17.63 18.07 19.43
N LYS A 196 -17.77 19.39 19.60
CA LYS A 196 -18.93 20.15 19.10
C LYS A 196 -18.85 20.34 17.58
N GLN A 197 -19.16 19.27 16.88
CA GLN A 197 -19.23 19.23 15.42
C GLN A 197 -20.09 20.34 14.79
N GLY A 198 -19.62 20.85 13.66
CA GLY A 198 -20.34 21.81 12.82
C GLY A 198 -20.91 21.17 11.56
N GLN A 199 -21.94 21.79 11.00
CA GLN A 199 -22.45 21.50 9.66
C GLN A 199 -22.46 22.80 8.87
N HIS A 200 -21.88 22.78 7.67
CA HIS A 200 -21.93 23.89 6.73
C HIS A 200 -22.44 23.39 5.39
N MET A 201 -23.01 24.26 4.59
CA MET A 201 -23.49 23.95 3.25
C MET A 201 -23.12 25.07 2.31
N ALA A 202 -22.87 24.76 1.04
CA ALA A 202 -22.73 25.76 0.00
C ALA A 202 -23.71 25.43 -1.14
N LEU A 203 -24.56 26.37 -1.52
CA LEU A 203 -25.33 26.29 -2.76
C LEU A 203 -24.45 26.90 -3.85
N ASN A 204 -23.87 26.07 -4.70
CA ASN A 204 -23.00 26.51 -5.78
C ASN A 204 -23.79 26.61 -7.08
N TYR A 205 -23.60 27.72 -7.79
CA TYR A 205 -24.19 27.99 -9.09
C TYR A 205 -23.09 28.24 -10.12
N TYR A 206 -23.09 27.45 -11.19
CA TYR A 206 -22.15 27.56 -12.30
C TYR A 206 -22.94 27.99 -13.55
N PRO A 207 -22.87 29.26 -13.98
CA PRO A 207 -23.53 29.69 -15.21
C PRO A 207 -22.86 29.06 -16.45
N PRO A 208 -23.55 28.97 -17.60
CA PRO A 208 -22.93 28.58 -18.86
C PRO A 208 -21.68 29.42 -19.15
N CYS A 209 -20.60 28.77 -19.57
CA CYS A 209 -19.32 29.39 -19.87
C CYS A 209 -19.07 29.41 -21.38
N PRO A 210 -18.76 30.57 -22.01
CA PRO A 210 -18.52 30.62 -23.46
C PRO A 210 -17.26 29.88 -23.90
N GLN A 211 -16.26 29.72 -23.01
CA GLN A 211 -14.98 29.05 -23.28
C GLN A 211 -14.61 28.14 -22.10
N PRO A 212 -15.35 27.03 -21.89
CA PRO A 212 -15.20 26.17 -20.72
C PRO A 212 -13.80 25.53 -20.62
N GLU A 213 -13.06 25.43 -21.73
CA GLU A 213 -11.70 24.91 -21.81
C GLU A 213 -10.65 25.84 -21.16
N LEU A 214 -11.03 27.08 -20.83
CA LEU A 214 -10.11 28.09 -20.28
C LEU A 214 -10.23 28.26 -18.77
N THR A 215 -11.25 27.69 -18.12
CA THR A 215 -11.55 27.98 -16.71
C THR A 215 -12.12 26.76 -15.97
N TYR A 216 -12.25 26.89 -14.64
CA TYR A 216 -12.91 25.90 -13.80
C TYR A 216 -14.01 26.55 -12.98
N GLY A 217 -15.05 25.80 -12.67
CA GLY A 217 -15.98 26.15 -11.62
C GLY A 217 -15.30 26.08 -10.25
N LEU A 218 -14.50 25.03 -10.03
CA LEU A 218 -13.54 24.91 -8.93
C LEU A 218 -12.34 24.06 -9.39
N PRO A 219 -11.09 24.49 -9.09
CA PRO A 219 -9.89 23.73 -9.42
C PRO A 219 -9.74 22.47 -8.56
N GLY A 220 -8.73 21.65 -8.87
CA GLY A 220 -8.41 20.44 -8.11
C GLY A 220 -8.08 20.74 -6.65
N HIS A 221 -8.84 20.17 -5.72
CA HIS A 221 -8.64 20.33 -4.28
C HIS A 221 -9.09 19.08 -3.51
N THR A 222 -8.65 18.98 -2.26
CA THR A 222 -9.21 18.05 -1.26
C THR A 222 -10.09 18.82 -0.28
N ASP A 223 -10.98 18.10 0.38
CA ASP A 223 -11.91 18.67 1.33
C ASP A 223 -11.31 18.70 2.74
N ALA A 224 -11.14 19.89 3.32
CA ALA A 224 -10.56 20.07 4.66
C ALA A 224 -11.40 19.47 5.81
N ASN A 225 -12.66 19.12 5.55
CA ASN A 225 -13.62 18.67 6.54
C ASN A 225 -13.47 17.15 6.83
N LEU A 226 -14.44 16.55 7.54
CA LEU A 226 -14.44 15.12 7.81
C LEU A 226 -15.06 14.30 6.67
N ILE A 227 -16.24 14.71 6.23
CA ILE A 227 -17.04 14.05 5.21
C ILE A 227 -17.93 15.10 4.55
N THR A 228 -18.08 14.97 3.23
CA THR A 228 -18.97 15.79 2.42
C THR A 228 -20.06 14.91 1.83
N VAL A 229 -21.30 15.38 1.91
CA VAL A 229 -22.46 14.80 1.19
C VAL A 229 -22.94 15.82 0.18
N LEU A 230 -22.76 15.51 -1.08
CA LEU A 230 -23.02 16.37 -2.23
C LEU A 230 -24.30 15.97 -2.93
N LEU A 231 -25.23 16.91 -3.02
CA LEU A 231 -26.34 16.88 -3.96
C LEU A 231 -25.95 17.62 -5.24
N GLN A 232 -26.28 17.07 -6.41
CA GLN A 232 -26.12 17.75 -7.70
C GLN A 232 -27.37 17.59 -8.55
N ASP A 233 -27.54 18.46 -9.54
CA ASP A 233 -28.56 18.29 -10.57
C ASP A 233 -28.09 17.33 -11.67
N GLU A 234 -28.87 17.24 -12.75
CA GLU A 234 -28.63 16.36 -13.89
C GLU A 234 -27.47 16.83 -14.80
N VAL A 235 -26.83 17.98 -14.50
CA VAL A 235 -25.75 18.53 -15.32
C VAL A 235 -24.40 18.02 -14.79
N PRO A 236 -23.62 17.27 -15.59
CA PRO A 236 -22.31 16.77 -15.17
C PRO A 236 -21.33 17.93 -14.97
N GLY A 237 -20.37 17.73 -14.06
CA GLY A 237 -19.33 18.74 -13.82
C GLY A 237 -18.31 18.34 -12.76
N LEU A 238 -18.66 17.43 -11.84
CA LEU A 238 -17.68 16.88 -10.90
C LEU A 238 -16.71 15.93 -11.62
N GLN A 239 -15.42 16.12 -11.35
CA GLN A 239 -14.37 15.17 -11.73
C GLN A 239 -13.54 14.80 -10.51
N VAL A 240 -13.18 13.52 -10.39
CA VAL A 240 -12.38 12.95 -9.30
C VAL A 240 -11.09 12.39 -9.88
N LEU A 241 -9.95 12.62 -9.21
CA LEU A 241 -8.66 12.09 -9.64
C LEU A 241 -8.51 10.65 -9.18
N ARG A 242 -8.53 9.69 -10.12
CA ARG A 242 -8.42 8.25 -9.86
C ARG A 242 -7.30 7.66 -10.71
N ASN A 243 -6.36 6.95 -10.09
CA ASN A 243 -5.22 6.33 -10.77
C ASN A 243 -4.45 7.30 -11.70
N GLY A 244 -4.26 8.55 -11.23
CA GLY A 244 -3.58 9.60 -11.99
C GLY A 244 -4.40 10.23 -13.13
N LYS A 245 -5.66 9.84 -13.32
CA LYS A 245 -6.55 10.37 -14.36
C LYS A 245 -7.77 11.05 -13.77
N TRP A 246 -8.20 12.15 -14.36
CA TRP A 246 -9.45 12.80 -14.00
C TRP A 246 -10.64 12.03 -14.58
N VAL A 247 -11.57 11.64 -13.72
CA VAL A 247 -12.72 10.82 -14.07
C VAL A 247 -14.01 11.59 -13.78
N ALA A 248 -14.92 11.67 -14.75
CA ALA A 248 -16.21 12.33 -14.57
C ALA A 248 -17.14 11.49 -13.68
N VAL A 249 -17.86 12.17 -12.79
CA VAL A 249 -18.91 11.56 -11.98
C VAL A 249 -20.26 11.89 -12.59
N ASN A 250 -20.86 10.90 -13.25
CA ASN A 250 -22.16 11.05 -13.90
C ASN A 250 -23.28 11.19 -12.86
N PRO A 251 -24.19 12.17 -13.01
CA PRO A 251 -25.37 12.27 -12.16
C PRO A 251 -26.23 11.01 -12.23
N ILE A 252 -26.64 10.50 -11.06
CA ILE A 252 -27.64 9.45 -10.94
C ILE A 252 -28.84 10.04 -10.18
N PRO A 253 -30.06 9.98 -10.74
CA PRO A 253 -31.24 10.52 -10.09
C PRO A 253 -31.45 9.96 -8.68
N ASN A 254 -31.86 10.81 -7.74
CA ASN A 254 -32.13 10.45 -6.34
C ASN A 254 -30.93 9.75 -5.65
N THR A 255 -29.74 10.29 -5.85
CA THR A 255 -28.54 9.85 -5.15
C THR A 255 -27.79 11.04 -4.55
N PHE A 256 -26.96 10.75 -3.55
CA PHE A 256 -25.93 11.69 -3.10
C PHE A 256 -24.56 11.16 -3.46
N ILE A 257 -23.63 12.06 -3.76
CA ILE A 257 -22.20 11.74 -3.80
C ILE A 257 -21.64 11.98 -2.41
N VAL A 258 -20.84 11.05 -1.92
CA VAL A 258 -20.17 11.12 -0.63
C VAL A 258 -18.68 11.10 -0.89
N ASN A 259 -17.93 11.98 -0.24
CA ASN A 259 -16.48 11.92 -0.24
C ASN A 259 -15.87 12.12 1.13
N ILE A 260 -14.72 11.49 1.29
CA ILE A 260 -13.93 11.52 2.52
C ILE A 260 -13.05 12.75 2.52
N GLY A 261 -13.08 13.49 3.62
CA GLY A 261 -12.24 14.68 3.81
C GLY A 261 -10.93 14.38 4.53
N ASP A 262 -10.08 15.39 4.58
CA ASP A 262 -8.73 15.35 5.14
C ASP A 262 -8.73 14.88 6.60
N MET A 263 -9.71 15.29 7.40
CA MET A 263 -9.78 14.91 8.82
C MET A 263 -10.05 13.42 8.98
N MET A 264 -10.84 12.81 8.08
CA MET A 264 -11.11 11.38 8.12
C MET A 264 -9.89 10.58 7.65
N GLN A 265 -9.15 11.07 6.67
CA GLN A 265 -7.86 10.47 6.29
C GLN A 265 -6.88 10.45 7.48
N VAL A 266 -6.87 11.51 8.29
CA VAL A 266 -6.04 11.55 9.51
C VAL A 266 -6.53 10.57 10.57
N ILE A 267 -7.82 10.59 10.91
CA ILE A 267 -8.42 9.71 11.93
C ILE A 267 -8.25 8.24 11.55
N SER A 268 -8.45 7.89 10.29
CA SER A 268 -8.27 6.52 9.78
C SER A 268 -6.81 6.07 9.65
N ASN A 269 -5.85 6.91 10.07
CA ASN A 269 -4.42 6.67 9.90
C ASN A 269 -4.09 6.32 8.43
N ASN A 270 -4.50 7.16 7.49
CA ASN A 270 -4.25 7.03 6.04
C ASN A 270 -4.85 5.77 5.37
N ARG A 271 -5.70 5.00 6.07
CA ARG A 271 -6.41 3.86 5.48
C ARG A 271 -7.46 4.33 4.47
N TYR A 272 -8.12 5.44 4.74
CA TYR A 272 -9.05 6.09 3.81
C TYR A 272 -8.43 7.34 3.19
N LYS A 273 -8.80 7.61 1.94
CA LYS A 273 -8.16 8.64 1.12
C LYS A 273 -9.08 9.84 0.92
N SER A 274 -8.57 11.02 1.25
CA SER A 274 -9.09 12.31 0.79
C SER A 274 -8.54 12.55 -0.61
N VAL A 275 -9.42 12.62 -1.60
CA VAL A 275 -9.04 12.56 -3.02
C VAL A 275 -9.25 13.92 -3.69
N LEU A 276 -8.30 14.27 -4.56
CA LEU A 276 -8.38 15.47 -5.40
C LEU A 276 -9.61 15.38 -6.30
N HIS A 277 -10.43 16.43 -6.24
CA HIS A 277 -11.61 16.57 -7.07
C HIS A 277 -11.73 18.01 -7.58
N ARG A 278 -12.41 18.21 -8.71
CA ARG A 278 -12.61 19.52 -9.34
C ARG A 278 -14.00 19.64 -9.95
N ALA A 279 -14.45 20.86 -10.19
CA ALA A 279 -15.68 21.14 -10.91
C ALA A 279 -15.36 21.83 -12.24
N VAL A 280 -15.64 21.15 -13.36
CA VAL A 280 -15.58 21.73 -14.71
C VAL A 280 -16.91 22.42 -15.04
N VAL A 281 -16.86 23.34 -16.00
CA VAL A 281 -18.03 24.06 -16.51
C VAL A 281 -18.30 23.68 -17.97
N ASN A 282 -19.46 24.06 -18.48
CA ASN A 282 -19.89 23.77 -19.84
C ASN A 282 -20.52 25.01 -20.48
N CYS A 283 -20.69 25.00 -21.80
CA CYS A 283 -21.24 26.13 -22.56
C CYS A 283 -22.76 26.12 -22.76
N ASN A 284 -23.45 25.05 -22.36
CA ASN A 284 -24.83 24.80 -22.76
C ASN A 284 -25.86 25.07 -21.65
N SER A 285 -25.52 24.77 -20.40
CA SER A 285 -26.47 24.73 -19.29
C SER A 285 -25.83 25.13 -17.98
N GLU A 286 -26.60 25.84 -17.15
CA GLU A 286 -26.21 26.09 -15.77
C GLU A 286 -26.16 24.79 -14.98
N ARG A 287 -25.32 24.76 -13.94
CA ARG A 287 -25.22 23.63 -13.02
C ARG A 287 -25.39 24.10 -11.58
N ILE A 288 -26.16 23.36 -10.79
CA ILE A 288 -26.29 23.55 -9.34
C ILE A 288 -25.68 22.36 -8.61
N SER A 289 -24.92 22.64 -7.56
CA SER A 289 -24.39 21.61 -6.66
C SER A 289 -24.39 22.09 -5.22
N ILE A 290 -24.79 21.23 -4.29
CA ILE A 290 -25.05 21.57 -2.89
C ILE A 290 -24.26 20.62 -1.99
N PRO A 291 -22.94 20.82 -1.82
CA PRO A 291 -22.15 20.10 -0.83
C PRO A 291 -22.55 20.49 0.59
N THR A 292 -22.79 19.47 1.41
CA THR A 292 -23.00 19.57 2.86
C THR A 292 -21.76 19.01 3.56
N PHE A 293 -21.06 19.86 4.29
CA PHE A 293 -19.80 19.58 4.95
C PHE A 293 -20.03 19.28 6.43
N TYR A 294 -19.46 18.18 6.92
CA TYR A 294 -19.44 17.85 8.34
C TYR A 294 -18.05 18.11 8.92
N CYS A 295 -17.95 19.01 9.88
CA CYS A 295 -16.68 19.51 10.38
C CYS A 295 -16.46 19.17 11.86
N PRO A 296 -15.21 18.87 12.28
CA PRO A 296 -14.87 18.85 13.69
C PRO A 296 -15.01 20.22 14.36
N SER A 297 -15.09 20.23 15.69
CA SER A 297 -15.01 21.46 16.49
C SER A 297 -13.63 22.12 16.28
N PRO A 298 -13.53 23.46 16.16
CA PRO A 298 -12.24 24.13 15.93
C PRO A 298 -11.15 23.80 16.96
N ASP A 299 -11.54 23.61 18.22
CA ASP A 299 -10.67 23.33 19.36
C ASP A 299 -10.31 21.84 19.52
N VAL A 300 -10.99 20.94 18.79
CA VAL A 300 -10.74 19.49 18.96
C VAL A 300 -9.38 19.11 18.38
N VAL A 301 -8.66 18.24 19.10
CA VAL A 301 -7.40 17.68 18.65
C VAL A 301 -7.68 16.47 17.77
N ILE A 302 -7.32 16.59 16.49
CA ILE A 302 -7.41 15.53 15.50
C ILE A 302 -6.07 14.80 15.42
N GLY A 303 -6.15 13.48 15.32
CA GLY A 303 -5.02 12.57 15.14
C GLY A 303 -5.52 11.16 14.79
N PRO A 304 -4.60 10.24 14.47
CA PRO A 304 -4.97 8.85 14.19
C PRO A 304 -5.70 8.19 15.36
N ALA A 305 -6.76 7.45 15.08
CA ALA A 305 -7.46 6.63 16.07
C ALA A 305 -6.48 5.62 16.68
N LYS A 306 -6.45 5.52 18.01
CA LYS A 306 -5.44 4.74 18.73
C LYS A 306 -5.52 3.25 18.38
N GLU A 307 -6.73 2.77 18.16
CA GLU A 307 -7.06 1.40 17.78
C GLU A 307 -6.51 1.02 16.40
N LEU A 308 -6.21 2.00 15.54
CA LEU A 308 -5.64 1.79 14.21
C LEU A 308 -4.12 1.90 14.16
N ILE A 309 -3.47 2.14 15.31
CA ILE A 309 -2.02 2.28 15.46
C ILE A 309 -1.45 1.01 16.10
N ASN A 310 -0.51 0.37 15.42
CA ASN A 310 0.22 -0.79 15.95
C ASN A 310 1.64 -0.85 15.35
N TYR A 311 2.38 -1.93 15.63
CA TYR A 311 3.75 -2.11 15.14
C TYR A 311 3.81 -2.09 13.60
N ASP A 312 2.86 -2.75 12.94
CA ASP A 312 2.80 -2.84 11.48
C ASP A 312 2.22 -1.57 10.84
N HIS A 313 1.44 -0.79 11.59
CA HIS A 313 0.77 0.43 11.15
C HIS A 313 1.02 1.58 12.15
N PRO A 314 2.23 2.17 12.17
CA PRO A 314 2.54 3.28 13.06
C PRO A 314 1.72 4.54 12.72
N ALA A 315 1.66 5.48 13.65
CA ALA A 315 0.95 6.74 13.46
C ALA A 315 1.58 7.58 12.34
N MET A 316 0.85 7.79 11.24
CA MET A 316 1.34 8.57 10.09
C MET A 316 1.19 10.08 10.30
N TYR A 317 0.26 10.51 11.15
CA TYR A 317 -0.03 11.92 11.39
C TYR A 317 0.26 12.30 12.84
N ARG A 318 0.73 13.53 13.05
CA ARG A 318 0.82 14.11 14.40
C ARG A 318 -0.56 14.58 14.84
N ASN A 319 -0.72 14.78 16.14
CA ASN A 319 -1.90 15.44 16.67
C ASN A 319 -1.85 16.95 16.38
N PHE A 320 -2.98 17.55 16.02
CA PHE A 320 -3.13 18.99 15.80
C PHE A 320 -4.59 19.42 16.01
N THR A 321 -4.85 20.69 16.28
CA THR A 321 -6.23 21.19 16.38
C THR A 321 -6.82 21.44 15.00
N TYR A 322 -8.12 21.24 14.85
CA TYR A 322 -8.80 21.52 13.58
C TYR A 322 -8.62 22.99 13.14
N ALA A 323 -8.66 23.94 14.07
CA ALA A 323 -8.39 25.35 13.80
C ALA A 323 -6.98 25.59 13.21
N GLU A 324 -5.93 24.97 13.78
CA GLU A 324 -4.54 25.09 13.26
C GLU A 324 -4.42 24.57 11.81
N TYR A 325 -5.21 23.57 11.45
CA TYR A 325 -5.26 23.05 10.08
C TYR A 325 -6.05 23.98 9.16
N TYR A 326 -7.27 24.33 9.57
CA TYR A 326 -8.24 25.05 8.75
C TYR A 326 -7.76 26.47 8.39
N GLU A 327 -7.11 27.17 9.33
CA GLU A 327 -6.52 28.49 9.08
C GLU A 327 -5.43 28.43 7.98
N LYS A 328 -4.56 27.41 8.03
CA LYS A 328 -3.52 27.21 7.01
C LYS A 328 -4.10 26.85 5.65
N PHE A 329 -5.11 25.97 5.62
CA PHE A 329 -5.83 25.62 4.39
C PHE A 329 -6.43 26.87 3.73
N TRP A 330 -7.12 27.70 4.52
CA TRP A 330 -7.76 28.92 4.01
C TRP A 330 -6.75 29.94 3.46
N ASN A 331 -5.62 30.13 4.13
CA ASN A 331 -4.59 31.10 3.74
C ASN A 331 -3.75 30.65 2.54
N LYS A 332 -3.62 29.35 2.29
CA LYS A 332 -2.88 28.81 1.12
C LYS A 332 -3.71 28.82 -0.18
N GLY A 333 -5.03 29.00 -0.11
CA GLY A 333 -5.93 28.87 -1.26
C GLY A 333 -6.09 27.43 -1.74
N LEU A 334 -6.84 27.20 -2.83
CA LEU A 334 -7.08 25.88 -3.44
C LEU A 334 -5.85 25.32 -4.21
N ALA A 335 -4.64 25.57 -3.71
CA ALA A 335 -3.43 25.04 -4.33
C ALA A 335 -3.38 23.50 -4.20
N THR A 336 -2.78 22.82 -5.19
CA THR A 336 -2.74 21.36 -5.30
C THR A 336 -1.94 20.64 -4.22
N GLU A 337 -1.03 21.32 -3.51
CA GLU A 337 -0.30 20.73 -2.39
C GLU A 337 -1.19 20.58 -1.15
N CYS A 338 -1.46 19.33 -0.76
CA CYS A 338 -2.34 19.03 0.36
C CYS A 338 -1.75 19.57 1.68
N CYS A 339 -2.53 20.35 2.43
CA CYS A 339 -2.10 20.87 3.74
C CYS A 339 -1.77 19.76 4.75
N LEU A 340 -2.25 18.53 4.52
CA LEU A 340 -1.94 17.35 5.34
C LEU A 340 -0.46 16.94 5.28
N ASP A 341 0.26 17.26 4.20
CA ASP A 341 1.68 16.88 4.09
C ASP A 341 2.54 17.52 5.20
N LEU A 342 2.15 18.71 5.67
CA LEU A 342 2.78 19.41 6.80
C LEU A 342 2.45 18.81 8.18
N LYS A 343 1.50 17.88 8.23
CA LYS A 343 1.01 17.24 9.45
C LYS A 343 1.38 15.76 9.53
N LYS A 344 1.94 15.19 8.47
CA LYS A 344 2.60 13.89 8.53
C LYS A 344 3.72 13.96 9.56
N GLN A 345 3.84 12.94 10.41
CA GLN A 345 5.00 12.85 11.29
C GLN A 345 6.23 12.71 10.40
N LEU A 346 7.20 13.61 10.56
CA LEU A 346 8.49 13.54 9.90
C LEU A 346 9.18 12.22 10.29
N LYS A 347 9.04 11.20 9.45
CA LYS A 347 10.25 10.60 8.87
C LYS A 347 10.72 11.53 7.76
N MET A 348 12.03 11.66 7.56
CA MET A 348 12.59 12.37 6.40
C MET A 348 11.75 12.05 5.17
N SER A 349 11.15 13.10 4.61
CA SER A 349 10.05 13.02 3.65
C SER A 349 10.39 12.15 2.45
N THR A 350 9.54 11.17 2.21
CA THR A 350 9.42 10.38 1.01
C THR A 350 8.99 11.24 -0.17
N ILE A 351 9.91 11.50 -1.08
CA ILE A 351 9.64 11.55 -2.53
C ILE A 351 9.21 10.13 -2.91
N ASN A 352 8.11 9.97 -3.66
CA ASN A 352 7.52 8.75 -4.25
C ASN A 352 7.82 7.37 -3.61
N GLY A 353 6.80 6.50 -3.49
CA GLY A 353 6.97 5.15 -2.91
C GLY A 353 8.05 4.26 -3.57
N GLU A 354 8.44 4.53 -4.81
CA GLU A 354 9.61 3.91 -5.46
C GLU A 354 10.92 4.59 -5.04
N ASP A 355 10.94 5.92 -4.97
CA ASP A 355 12.10 6.73 -4.59
C ASP A 355 12.51 6.56 -3.10
N GLU A 356 11.62 6.27 -2.13
CA GLU A 356 12.05 5.98 -0.73
C GLU A 356 12.73 4.64 -0.59
N ALA A 357 12.15 3.60 -1.19
CA ALA A 357 12.71 2.27 -1.16
C ALA A 357 14.06 2.30 -1.86
N ASP A 358 14.15 2.99 -3.00
CA ASP A 358 15.40 3.18 -3.73
C ASP A 358 16.39 4.10 -2.99
N SER A 359 15.94 5.11 -2.25
CA SER A 359 16.82 5.99 -1.44
C SER A 359 17.32 5.31 -0.18
N GLN A 360 16.47 4.55 0.53
CA GLN A 360 16.87 3.73 1.67
C GLN A 360 17.76 2.58 1.20
N TYR A 361 17.47 1.98 0.05
CA TYR A 361 18.30 0.97 -0.59
C TYR A 361 19.63 1.57 -1.06
N ALA A 362 19.64 2.77 -1.63
CA ALA A 362 20.87 3.50 -1.99
C ALA A 362 21.69 3.85 -0.75
N LEU A 363 21.05 4.24 0.35
CA LEU A 363 21.72 4.47 1.63
C LEU A 363 22.26 3.17 2.23
N GLN A 364 21.53 2.06 2.13
CA GLN A 364 22.01 0.73 2.52
C GLN A 364 23.18 0.29 1.65
N LEU A 365 23.14 0.55 0.33
CA LEU A 365 24.24 0.29 -0.61
C LEU A 365 25.46 1.16 -0.30
N ALA A 366 25.28 2.45 0.00
CA ALA A 366 26.35 3.34 0.41
C ALA A 366 27.01 2.91 1.73
N ASN A 367 26.27 2.20 2.59
CA ASN A 367 26.74 1.66 3.87
C ASN A 367 26.92 0.13 3.85
N VAL A 368 26.98 -0.50 2.66
CA VAL A 368 26.96 -1.97 2.51
C VAL A 368 28.16 -2.65 3.17
N SER A 369 29.27 -1.93 3.36
CA SER A 369 30.46 -2.41 4.05
C SER A 369 30.30 -2.49 5.57
N GLY A 370 29.32 -1.78 6.15
CA GLY A 370 29.14 -1.67 7.60
C GLY A 370 28.91 -3.02 8.28
N LEU A 371 27.98 -3.82 7.77
CA LEU A 371 27.70 -5.16 8.32
C LEU A 371 28.90 -6.12 8.18
N PRO A 372 29.50 -6.31 6.99
CA PRO A 372 30.73 -7.09 6.82
C PRO A 372 31.86 -6.68 7.77
N MET A 373 32.10 -5.38 7.95
CA MET A 373 33.15 -4.86 8.83
C MET A 373 32.87 -5.19 10.29
N VAL A 374 31.64 -4.93 10.77
CA VAL A 374 31.25 -5.19 12.15
C VAL A 374 31.27 -6.69 12.46
N LEU A 375 30.78 -7.53 11.55
CA LEU A 375 30.77 -8.97 11.72
C LEU A 375 32.19 -9.54 11.72
N LYS A 376 33.08 -9.08 10.83
CA LYS A 376 34.51 -9.45 10.85
C LYS A 376 35.16 -9.10 12.20
N ALA A 377 34.98 -7.85 12.65
CA ALA A 377 35.52 -7.41 13.93
C ALA A 377 34.97 -8.22 15.11
N ALA A 378 33.67 -8.57 15.10
CA ALA A 378 33.06 -9.41 16.13
C ALA A 378 33.67 -10.83 16.17
N ILE A 379 34.00 -11.40 15.01
CA ILE A 379 34.67 -12.71 14.89
C ILE A 379 36.12 -12.61 15.41
N GLU A 380 36.90 -11.63 14.94
CA GLU A 380 38.31 -11.47 15.34
C GLU A 380 38.48 -11.16 16.83
N LEU A 381 37.52 -10.45 17.42
CA LEU A 381 37.47 -10.18 18.85
C LEU A 381 36.93 -11.38 19.66
N GLY A 382 36.41 -12.43 19.02
CA GLY A 382 35.80 -13.58 19.70
C GLY A 382 34.50 -13.25 20.45
N VAL A 383 33.79 -12.21 20.02
CA VAL A 383 32.57 -11.71 20.68
C VAL A 383 31.44 -12.75 20.62
N LEU A 384 31.27 -13.40 19.47
CA LEU A 384 30.26 -14.44 19.28
C LEU A 384 30.55 -15.65 20.17
N ASP A 385 31.82 -16.04 20.31
CA ASP A 385 32.22 -17.14 21.20
C ASP A 385 31.99 -16.80 22.68
N ILE A 386 32.18 -15.54 23.08
CA ILE A 386 31.88 -15.08 24.44
C ILE A 386 30.38 -15.25 24.74
N ILE A 387 29.52 -14.82 23.81
CA ILE A 387 28.06 -14.95 23.96
C ILE A 387 27.65 -16.43 23.94
N HIS A 388 28.22 -17.23 23.04
CA HIS A 388 27.93 -18.66 22.96
C HIS A 388 28.34 -19.42 24.23
N ARG A 389 29.53 -19.15 24.78
CA ARG A 389 30.02 -19.75 26.03
C ARG A 389 29.16 -19.42 27.24
N ALA A 390 28.38 -18.34 27.21
CA ALA A 390 27.47 -17.98 28.29
C ALA A 390 26.24 -18.91 28.39
N GLY A 391 25.97 -19.71 27.35
CA GLY A 391 24.91 -20.72 27.32
C GLY A 391 23.62 -20.26 26.63
N ALA A 392 22.78 -21.23 26.26
CA ALA A 392 21.51 -20.96 25.59
C ALA A 392 20.57 -20.12 26.47
N GLY A 393 20.08 -19.00 25.92
CA GLY A 393 19.21 -18.05 26.64
C GLY A 393 19.94 -17.03 27.53
N ALA A 394 21.28 -17.09 27.62
CA ALA A 394 22.05 -16.09 28.34
C ALA A 394 22.05 -14.74 27.61
N LEU A 395 21.92 -13.66 28.38
CA LEU A 395 21.91 -12.29 27.89
C LEU A 395 23.05 -11.51 28.53
N LEU A 396 23.99 -11.03 27.73
CA LEU A 396 25.16 -10.29 28.18
C LEU A 396 25.07 -8.81 27.79
N SER A 397 25.42 -7.92 28.72
CA SER A 397 25.62 -6.51 28.40
C SER A 397 26.94 -6.26 27.66
N PRO A 398 27.06 -5.16 26.89
CA PRO A 398 28.32 -4.78 26.23
C PRO A 398 29.50 -4.68 27.20
N SER A 399 29.27 -4.25 28.45
CA SER A 399 30.31 -4.17 29.48
C SER A 399 30.79 -5.56 29.93
N GLN A 400 29.89 -6.53 30.06
CA GLN A 400 30.24 -7.91 30.41
C GLN A 400 30.97 -8.63 29.27
N ILE A 401 30.67 -8.28 28.02
CA ILE A 401 31.42 -8.77 26.86
C ILE A 401 32.80 -8.12 26.83
N ALA A 402 32.88 -6.80 27.01
CA ALA A 402 34.15 -6.06 27.01
C ALA A 402 35.12 -6.58 28.08
N SER A 403 34.65 -6.89 29.28
CA SER A 403 35.49 -7.40 30.38
C SER A 403 36.11 -8.77 30.09
N GLN A 404 35.61 -9.49 29.10
CA GLN A 404 36.11 -10.81 28.68
C GLN A 404 37.05 -10.74 27.47
N LEU A 405 37.23 -9.56 26.86
CA LEU A 405 38.17 -9.36 25.78
C LEU A 405 39.60 -9.22 26.33
N ARG A 406 40.55 -9.91 25.69
CA ARG A 406 41.98 -9.83 26.07
C ARG A 406 42.58 -8.49 25.62
N SER A 407 43.50 -7.94 26.41
CA SER A 407 44.30 -6.74 26.07
C SER A 407 43.49 -5.47 25.77
N LEU A 408 42.42 -5.24 26.53
CA LEU A 408 41.55 -4.07 26.36
C LEU A 408 42.09 -2.83 27.08
N HIS A 409 42.61 -1.85 26.33
CA HIS A 409 43.07 -0.57 26.87
C HIS A 409 42.10 0.61 26.59
N ASN A 410 41.00 0.34 25.89
CA ASN A 410 40.04 1.36 25.47
C ASN A 410 38.86 1.46 26.47
N PRO A 411 38.75 2.57 27.26
CA PRO A 411 37.66 2.74 28.21
C PRO A 411 36.28 2.88 27.54
N ASN A 412 36.22 3.21 26.25
CA ASN A 412 34.98 3.35 25.49
C ASN A 412 34.54 2.05 24.79
N ALA A 413 35.28 0.95 24.96
CA ALA A 413 34.98 -0.30 24.25
C ALA A 413 33.56 -0.84 24.48
N PRO A 414 32.94 -0.78 25.68
CA PRO A 414 31.55 -1.18 25.85
C PRO A 414 30.57 -0.41 24.95
N SER A 415 30.82 0.89 24.72
CA SER A 415 29.97 1.70 23.85
C SER A 415 30.14 1.33 22.37
N VAL A 416 31.37 1.02 21.94
CA VAL A 416 31.65 0.58 20.56
C VAL A 416 31.04 -0.81 20.32
N LEU A 417 31.21 -1.73 21.26
CA LEU A 417 30.59 -3.05 21.22
C LEU A 417 29.08 -2.97 21.17
N ASP A 418 28.45 -2.08 21.95
CA ASP A 418 27.00 -1.90 21.90
C ASP A 418 26.50 -1.51 20.49
N ARG A 419 27.20 -0.61 19.80
CA ARG A 419 26.86 -0.25 18.41
C ARG A 419 27.03 -1.41 17.45
N MET A 420 28.11 -2.19 17.61
CA MET A 420 28.36 -3.39 16.81
C MET A 420 27.25 -4.43 17.02
N LEU A 421 26.92 -4.72 18.28
CA LEU A 421 25.93 -5.72 18.66
C LEU A 421 24.50 -5.30 18.26
N CYS A 422 24.17 -4.00 18.35
CA CYS A 422 22.95 -3.45 17.79
C CYS A 422 22.82 -3.77 16.30
N LEU A 423 23.87 -3.49 15.51
CA LEU A 423 23.85 -3.77 14.07
C LEU A 423 23.65 -5.26 13.83
N LEU A 424 24.41 -6.15 14.48
CA LEU A 424 24.25 -7.59 14.33
C LEU A 424 22.84 -8.08 14.71
N SER A 425 22.21 -7.45 15.69
CA SER A 425 20.84 -7.78 16.11
C SER A 425 19.79 -7.38 15.07
N THR A 426 20.00 -6.28 14.33
CA THR A 426 19.11 -5.89 13.21
C THR A 426 19.12 -6.89 12.06
N TYR A 427 20.17 -7.72 11.96
CA TYR A 427 20.29 -8.82 10.99
C TYR A 427 20.00 -10.19 11.61
N SER A 428 19.44 -10.23 12.82
CA SER A 428 19.12 -11.47 13.53
C SER A 428 20.31 -12.41 13.72
N ILE A 429 21.54 -11.89 13.74
CA ILE A 429 22.75 -12.64 14.11
C ILE A 429 22.83 -12.79 15.63
N LEU A 430 22.26 -11.82 16.35
CA LEU A 430 22.11 -11.81 17.80
C LEU A 430 20.67 -11.47 18.17
N THR A 431 20.24 -11.91 19.35
CA THR A 431 19.03 -11.42 19.99
C THR A 431 19.39 -10.20 20.85
N CYS A 432 18.48 -9.23 20.96
CA CYS A 432 18.66 -8.04 21.78
C CYS A 432 17.42 -7.81 22.66
N SER A 433 17.65 -7.66 23.95
CA SER A 433 16.64 -7.32 24.96
C SER A 433 17.10 -6.13 25.80
N THR A 434 16.21 -5.53 26.56
CA THR A 434 16.54 -4.43 27.46
C THR A 434 16.25 -4.79 28.90
N ILE A 435 17.18 -4.46 29.81
CA ILE A 435 17.01 -4.60 31.25
C ILE A 435 17.11 -3.23 31.94
N GLN A 436 16.45 -3.10 33.08
CA GLN A 436 16.56 -1.93 33.96
C GLN A 436 17.64 -2.20 35.01
N ALA A 437 18.69 -1.37 35.05
CA ALA A 437 19.72 -1.44 36.08
C ALA A 437 20.12 -0.02 36.51
N ASN A 438 20.10 0.26 37.82
CA ASN A 438 20.44 1.56 38.40
C ASN A 438 19.69 2.75 37.75
N GLY A 439 18.41 2.57 37.42
CA GLY A 439 17.57 3.59 36.78
C GLY A 439 17.91 3.88 35.32
N LYS A 440 18.75 3.07 34.68
CA LYS A 440 19.09 3.16 33.25
C LYS A 440 18.66 1.90 32.50
N VAL A 441 18.21 2.09 31.27
CA VAL A 441 17.90 1.00 30.33
C VAL A 441 19.20 0.56 29.67
N ILE A 442 19.56 -0.72 29.84
CA ILE A 442 20.75 -1.34 29.27
C ILE A 442 20.33 -2.41 28.28
N ARG A 443 20.92 -2.41 27.08
CA ARG A 443 20.75 -3.50 26.11
C ARG A 443 21.61 -4.70 26.50
N VAL A 444 21.04 -5.88 26.35
CA VAL A 444 21.70 -7.17 26.57
C VAL A 444 21.47 -8.07 25.36
N TYR A 445 22.48 -8.86 25.03
CA TYR A 445 22.56 -9.59 23.78
C TYR A 445 22.72 -11.09 24.02
N GLY A 446 22.04 -11.90 23.23
CA GLY A 446 22.13 -13.35 23.22
C GLY A 446 22.40 -13.90 21.83
N ALA A 447 22.74 -15.19 21.74
CA ALA A 447 22.92 -15.84 20.45
C ALA A 447 21.56 -15.95 19.73
N ALA A 448 21.55 -15.65 18.42
CA ALA A 448 20.46 -16.02 17.53
C ALA A 448 20.86 -17.25 16.70
N THR A 449 19.89 -17.92 16.09
CA THR A 449 20.06 -19.25 15.46
C THR A 449 20.81 -19.25 14.13
N PHE A 450 21.55 -18.18 13.78
CA PHE A 450 22.11 -18.02 12.45
C PHE A 450 23.62 -18.24 12.40
N ILE A 451 24.05 -19.20 11.58
CA ILE A 451 25.45 -19.45 11.23
C ILE A 451 25.71 -18.84 9.85
N CYS A 452 26.81 -18.11 9.68
CA CYS A 452 27.20 -17.57 8.39
C CYS A 452 28.67 -17.85 8.07
N HIS A 453 28.93 -18.42 6.90
CA HIS A 453 30.27 -18.67 6.34
C HIS A 453 30.76 -17.41 5.62
N HIS A 454 31.72 -16.69 6.20
CA HIS A 454 32.04 -15.31 5.77
C HIS A 454 33.44 -15.10 5.17
N SER A 455 34.34 -16.09 5.21
CA SER A 455 35.72 -15.90 4.73
C SER A 455 35.86 -15.91 3.21
N CYS A 456 34.83 -16.35 2.47
CA CYS A 456 34.85 -16.49 1.00
C CYS A 456 35.00 -15.16 0.25
N ARG A 457 34.68 -14.02 0.89
CA ARG A 457 34.60 -12.69 0.25
C ARG A 457 35.92 -12.16 -0.30
N TYR A 458 37.05 -12.65 0.21
CA TYR A 458 38.37 -12.18 -0.21
C TYR A 458 38.92 -12.88 -1.46
N HIS A 459 38.26 -13.94 -1.92
CA HIS A 459 38.73 -14.78 -3.03
C HIS A 459 37.87 -14.70 -4.29
N LEU A 460 36.78 -13.91 -4.27
CA LEU A 460 35.92 -13.74 -5.45
C LEU A 460 36.69 -13.15 -6.65
N LYS A 461 37.61 -12.21 -6.38
CA LYS A 461 38.50 -11.65 -7.40
C LYS A 461 39.38 -12.73 -8.02
N ASP A 462 39.98 -13.58 -7.18
CA ASP A 462 40.89 -14.63 -7.61
C ASP A 462 40.12 -15.71 -8.39
N ALA A 463 38.90 -16.07 -7.97
CA ALA A 463 38.04 -16.96 -8.72
C ALA A 463 37.66 -16.41 -10.12
N VAL A 464 37.48 -15.10 -10.27
CA VAL A 464 37.25 -14.48 -11.58
C VAL A 464 38.51 -14.50 -12.46
N LEU A 465 39.69 -14.29 -11.88
CA LEU A 465 40.95 -14.18 -12.63
C LEU A 465 41.62 -15.53 -12.90
N GLU A 466 41.53 -16.47 -11.97
CA GLU A 466 42.30 -17.71 -11.91
C GLU A 466 41.40 -18.96 -11.85
N GLY A 467 40.09 -18.79 -11.65
CA GLY A 467 39.15 -19.90 -11.42
C GLY A 467 39.22 -20.47 -10.00
N GLY A 468 38.49 -21.55 -9.76
CA GLY A 468 38.41 -22.22 -8.46
C GLY A 468 37.33 -21.66 -7.52
N LEU A 469 37.03 -22.39 -6.44
CA LEU A 469 35.99 -22.00 -5.48
C LEU A 469 36.51 -21.00 -4.46
N PRO A 470 35.87 -19.83 -4.31
CA PRO A 470 36.18 -18.90 -3.23
C PRO A 470 36.09 -19.54 -1.84
N PHE A 471 35.14 -20.46 -1.62
CA PHE A 471 35.04 -21.19 -0.36
C PHE A 471 36.26 -22.09 -0.11
N SER A 472 36.69 -22.86 -1.12
CA SER A 472 37.84 -23.76 -0.96
C SER A 472 39.15 -23.01 -0.86
N GLN A 473 39.28 -21.87 -1.54
CA GLN A 473 40.43 -20.99 -1.39
C GLN A 473 40.49 -20.38 0.02
N ALA A 474 39.34 -20.03 0.60
CA ALA A 474 39.26 -19.47 1.95
C ALA A 474 39.53 -20.49 3.06
N TYR A 475 39.04 -21.73 2.92
CA TYR A 475 39.00 -22.71 4.01
C TYR A 475 39.87 -23.95 3.76
N GLY A 476 40.48 -24.08 2.58
CA GLY A 476 41.33 -25.21 2.20
C GLY A 476 40.59 -26.53 1.98
N MET A 477 39.25 -26.53 1.94
CA MET A 477 38.39 -27.71 1.76
C MET A 477 37.06 -27.32 1.11
N ASN A 478 36.27 -28.29 0.62
CA ASN A 478 34.94 -27.99 0.08
C ASN A 478 33.91 -27.76 1.20
N VAL A 479 32.74 -27.22 0.85
CA VAL A 479 31.69 -26.88 1.81
C VAL A 479 31.11 -28.09 2.54
N VAL A 480 31.04 -29.25 1.86
CA VAL A 480 30.51 -30.50 2.43
C VAL A 480 31.43 -31.01 3.53
N ASP A 481 32.73 -31.05 3.25
CA ASP A 481 33.75 -31.45 4.23
C ASP A 481 33.83 -30.46 5.40
N TYR A 482 33.63 -29.16 5.13
CA TYR A 482 33.63 -28.14 6.16
C TYR A 482 32.43 -28.28 7.11
N ILE A 483 31.21 -28.45 6.56
CA ILE A 483 30.00 -28.68 7.36
C ILE A 483 30.12 -29.99 8.16
N GLY A 484 30.72 -31.03 7.58
CA GLY A 484 30.94 -32.32 8.23
C GLY A 484 32.05 -32.34 9.29
N ARG A 485 32.82 -31.26 9.45
CA ARG A 485 33.93 -31.17 10.41
C ARG A 485 33.46 -30.91 11.85
N ASP A 486 32.27 -30.35 12.00
CA ASP A 486 31.68 -29.98 13.29
C ASP A 486 30.23 -30.46 13.34
N ASP A 487 29.94 -31.43 14.20
CA ASP A 487 28.61 -32.02 14.37
C ASP A 487 27.55 -30.96 14.74
N SER A 488 27.93 -29.91 15.45
CA SER A 488 27.05 -28.78 15.80
C SER A 488 26.66 -27.99 14.55
N LEU A 489 27.64 -27.69 13.70
CA LEU A 489 27.46 -26.99 12.44
C LEU A 489 26.60 -27.81 11.46
N GLY A 490 26.88 -29.10 11.34
CA GLY A 490 26.09 -30.05 10.54
C GLY A 490 24.65 -30.18 11.04
N GLY A 491 24.44 -30.19 12.35
CA GLY A 491 23.12 -30.17 12.98
C GLY A 491 22.32 -28.92 12.63
N VAL A 492 22.91 -27.74 12.80
CA VAL A 492 22.26 -26.46 12.48
C VAL A 492 21.93 -26.33 11.00
N PHE A 493 22.83 -26.76 10.11
CA PHE A 493 22.55 -26.79 8.67
C PHE A 493 21.33 -27.67 8.37
N THR A 494 21.31 -28.88 8.92
CA THR A 494 20.21 -29.84 8.73
C THR A 494 18.88 -29.29 9.24
N ASP A 495 18.86 -28.69 10.43
CA ASP A 495 17.62 -28.16 11.00
C ASP A 495 17.15 -26.89 10.28
N SER A 496 18.06 -26.03 9.82
CA SER A 496 17.72 -24.88 8.97
C SER A 496 17.03 -25.32 7.68
N MET A 497 17.53 -26.38 7.04
CA MET A 497 16.92 -26.95 5.83
C MET A 497 15.52 -27.53 6.11
N LYS A 498 15.29 -28.15 7.28
CA LYS A 498 13.97 -28.67 7.69
C LYS A 498 12.94 -27.55 7.92
N GLU A 499 13.31 -26.51 8.66
CA GLU A 499 12.42 -25.38 8.95
C GLU A 499 12.02 -24.65 7.67
N PHE A 500 12.98 -24.45 6.76
CA PHE A 500 12.71 -23.84 5.47
C PHE A 500 11.73 -24.66 4.60
N ASN A 501 11.78 -26.00 4.71
CA ASN A 501 10.83 -26.89 4.05
C ASN A 501 9.39 -26.75 4.57
N LEU A 502 9.18 -26.43 5.85
CA LEU A 502 7.83 -26.29 6.43
C LEU A 502 7.08 -25.08 5.86
N ILE A 503 7.77 -23.94 5.77
CA ILE A 503 7.22 -22.69 5.22
C ILE A 503 6.90 -22.88 3.73
N PHE A 504 7.87 -23.42 2.99
CA PHE A 504 7.73 -23.72 1.56
C PHE A 504 6.57 -24.68 1.26
N LYS A 505 6.45 -25.77 2.04
CA LYS A 505 5.46 -26.84 1.81
C LYS A 505 4.03 -26.31 1.91
N LYS A 506 3.77 -25.41 2.86
CA LYS A 506 2.43 -24.86 3.06
C LYS A 506 1.98 -24.04 1.84
N GLU A 507 2.80 -23.10 1.40
CA GLU A 507 2.44 -22.17 0.32
C GLU A 507 2.26 -22.88 -1.03
N ILE A 508 3.21 -23.75 -1.41
CA ILE A 508 3.13 -24.46 -2.70
C ILE A 508 1.97 -25.44 -2.74
N LEU A 509 1.67 -26.18 -1.67
CA LEU A 509 0.52 -27.11 -1.67
C LEU A 509 -0.83 -26.38 -1.76
N GLU A 510 -0.90 -25.13 -1.29
CA GLU A 510 -2.12 -24.33 -1.40
C GLU A 510 -2.40 -23.89 -2.85
N ILE A 511 -1.35 -23.55 -3.62
CA ILE A 511 -1.49 -22.96 -4.97
C ILE A 511 -1.26 -23.95 -6.13
N TYR A 512 -0.43 -24.98 -5.94
CA TYR A 512 -0.08 -25.90 -7.00
C TYR A 512 -1.08 -27.07 -7.10
N ARG A 513 -1.79 -27.13 -8.23
CA ARG A 513 -2.81 -28.16 -8.52
C ARG A 513 -2.31 -29.28 -9.43
N GLY A 514 -1.04 -29.25 -9.83
CA GLY A 514 -0.47 -30.25 -10.76
C GLY A 514 -0.36 -31.67 -10.17
N PHE A 515 -0.71 -31.89 -8.91
CA PHE A 515 -0.83 -33.23 -8.33
C PHE A 515 -2.19 -33.91 -8.60
N GLU A 516 -3.20 -33.15 -9.02
CA GLU A 516 -4.53 -33.67 -9.34
C GLU A 516 -4.47 -34.59 -10.56
N GLY A 517 -5.15 -35.74 -10.49
CA GLY A 517 -5.19 -36.74 -11.57
C GLY A 517 -4.05 -37.76 -11.56
N LEU A 518 -3.08 -37.64 -10.66
CA LEU A 518 -2.11 -38.71 -10.42
C LEU A 518 -2.79 -39.87 -9.68
N HIS A 519 -2.82 -41.06 -10.28
CA HIS A 519 -3.48 -42.26 -9.75
C HIS A 519 -2.94 -42.73 -8.37
N THR A 520 -1.84 -42.12 -7.91
CA THR A 520 -1.09 -42.45 -6.70
C THR A 520 -1.38 -41.56 -5.49
N LEU A 521 -2.36 -40.64 -5.55
CA LEU A 521 -2.62 -39.65 -4.48
C LEU A 521 -4.02 -39.71 -3.81
N HIS A 522 -4.63 -40.88 -3.63
CA HIS A 522 -5.61 -41.17 -2.55
C HIS A 522 -6.09 -42.63 -2.57
N PRO A 523 -6.39 -43.32 -1.43
CA PRO A 523 -6.20 -42.95 -0.03
C PRO A 523 -4.92 -43.56 0.62
N ALA A 524 -4.08 -44.26 -0.13
CA ALA A 524 -2.76 -44.69 0.31
C ALA A 524 -1.74 -44.24 -0.74
N ILE A 525 -0.93 -43.23 -0.40
CA ILE A 525 0.14 -42.73 -1.29
C ILE A 525 1.05 -43.90 -1.63
N LYS A 526 1.15 -44.26 -2.91
CA LYS A 526 2.20 -45.17 -3.39
C LYS A 526 3.27 -44.34 -4.06
N GLY A 527 4.46 -44.31 -3.48
CA GLY A 527 5.57 -43.49 -3.97
C GLY A 527 6.91 -44.17 -3.77
N ILE A 528 7.91 -43.68 -4.49
CA ILE A 528 9.29 -44.11 -4.33
C ILE A 528 10.09 -42.92 -3.79
N ASN A 529 10.72 -43.11 -2.63
CA ASN A 529 11.79 -42.23 -2.19
C ASN A 529 13.11 -42.75 -2.78
N TYR A 530 13.72 -41.97 -3.66
CA TYR A 530 14.89 -42.37 -4.45
C TYR A 530 16.05 -41.43 -4.18
N ASP A 531 17.14 -41.96 -3.60
CA ASP A 531 18.33 -41.18 -3.28
C ASP A 531 19.56 -42.11 -3.17
N LEU A 532 20.73 -41.54 -2.88
CA LEU A 532 21.95 -42.28 -2.61
C LEU A 532 21.82 -43.17 -1.36
N PRO A 533 22.58 -44.28 -1.27
CA PRO A 533 22.49 -45.21 -0.13
C PRO A 533 22.62 -44.55 1.24
N SER A 534 23.57 -43.61 1.39
CA SER A 534 23.83 -42.91 2.64
C SER A 534 22.68 -42.01 3.13
N VAL A 535 21.79 -41.59 2.22
CA VAL A 535 20.62 -40.77 2.53
C VAL A 535 19.40 -41.65 2.80
N VAL A 536 19.20 -42.69 1.98
CA VAL A 536 18.09 -43.64 2.13
C VAL A 536 18.16 -44.38 3.47
N GLU A 537 19.35 -44.78 3.92
CA GLU A 537 19.55 -45.46 5.22
C GLU A 537 19.07 -44.63 6.41
N LYS A 538 19.07 -43.30 6.30
CA LYS A 538 18.65 -42.36 7.35
C LYS A 538 17.20 -41.90 7.19
N SER A 539 16.52 -42.35 6.14
CA SER A 539 15.17 -41.87 5.80
C SER A 539 14.10 -42.53 6.68
N PRO A 540 13.16 -41.76 7.24
CA PRO A 540 12.04 -42.32 8.00
C PRO A 540 11.11 -43.16 7.12
N SER A 541 10.72 -44.34 7.61
CA SER A 541 9.77 -45.22 6.92
C SER A 541 8.34 -44.68 6.99
N HIS A 542 7.65 -44.68 5.85
CA HIS A 542 6.26 -44.22 5.74
C HIS A 542 5.40 -45.26 4.98
N PRO A 543 4.16 -45.55 5.42
CA PRO A 543 3.29 -46.49 4.72
C PRO A 543 3.08 -46.09 3.26
N GLY A 544 3.32 -47.03 2.34
CA GLY A 544 3.16 -46.83 0.90
C GLY A 544 4.36 -46.16 0.19
N ILE A 545 5.42 -45.81 0.92
CA ILE A 545 6.68 -45.31 0.34
C ILE A 545 7.71 -46.43 0.29
N GLU A 546 8.19 -46.75 -0.91
CA GLU A 546 9.32 -47.65 -1.15
C GLU A 546 10.62 -46.83 -1.19
N HIS A 547 11.67 -47.31 -0.53
CA HIS A 547 12.97 -46.67 -0.52
C HIS A 547 13.93 -47.39 -1.48
N ILE A 548 14.43 -46.68 -2.50
CA ILE A 548 15.37 -47.24 -3.48
C ILE A 548 16.67 -46.45 -3.43
N ALA A 549 17.75 -47.12 -3.03
CA ALA A 549 19.09 -46.55 -2.89
C ALA A 549 19.93 -46.71 -4.17
N ARG A 550 19.99 -45.68 -5.03
CA ARG A 550 20.78 -45.68 -6.28
C ARG A 550 21.13 -44.26 -6.75
N ASP A 551 22.00 -44.17 -7.74
CA ASP A 551 22.45 -42.92 -8.35
C ASP A 551 21.51 -42.49 -9.51
N MET A 552 20.94 -41.29 -9.42
CA MET A 552 20.05 -40.70 -10.44
C MET A 552 20.72 -40.48 -11.80
N PHE A 553 22.05 -40.39 -11.84
CA PHE A 553 22.82 -40.30 -13.07
C PHE A 553 22.85 -41.61 -13.86
N VAL A 554 22.56 -42.73 -13.22
CA VAL A 554 22.58 -44.06 -13.86
C VAL A 554 21.19 -44.42 -14.37
N ARG A 555 20.16 -44.31 -13.53
CA ARG A 555 18.78 -44.65 -13.89
C ARG A 555 17.80 -44.05 -12.89
N ILE A 556 16.58 -43.77 -13.32
CA ILE A 556 15.47 -43.38 -12.43
C ILE A 556 14.36 -44.45 -12.50
N PRO A 557 13.75 -44.86 -11.37
CA PRO A 557 12.63 -45.79 -11.35
C PRO A 557 11.42 -45.25 -12.10
N LYS A 558 10.61 -46.15 -12.69
CA LYS A 558 9.39 -45.75 -13.41
C LYS A 558 8.36 -45.14 -12.45
N GLY A 559 7.67 -44.10 -12.91
CA GLY A 559 6.56 -43.47 -12.19
C GLY A 559 5.73 -42.58 -13.09
N ASP A 560 4.47 -42.30 -12.70
CA ASP A 560 3.55 -41.42 -13.46
C ASP A 560 4.00 -39.95 -13.42
N ALA A 561 4.65 -39.56 -12.32
CA ALA A 561 5.31 -38.28 -12.16
C ALA A 561 6.60 -38.45 -11.37
N ILE A 562 7.60 -37.61 -11.69
CA ILE A 562 8.87 -37.53 -10.96
C ILE A 562 8.93 -36.18 -10.29
N PHE A 563 9.00 -36.14 -8.96
CA PHE A 563 9.16 -34.91 -8.20
C PHE A 563 10.62 -34.77 -7.76
N MET A 564 11.22 -33.61 -8.03
CA MET A 564 12.57 -33.28 -7.61
C MET A 564 12.62 -31.86 -7.07
N LYS A 565 13.37 -31.65 -5.99
CA LYS A 565 13.52 -30.35 -5.34
C LYS A 565 14.99 -30.11 -5.05
N TRP A 566 15.52 -28.94 -5.40
CA TRP A 566 16.92 -28.59 -5.18
C TRP A 566 17.87 -29.61 -5.81
N ILE A 567 17.56 -30.03 -7.04
CA ILE A 567 18.38 -31.02 -7.75
C ILE A 567 19.09 -30.35 -8.92
N LEU A 568 18.36 -29.81 -9.90
CA LEU A 568 18.99 -29.33 -11.13
C LEU A 568 19.91 -28.13 -10.87
N HIS A 569 19.56 -27.30 -9.89
CA HIS A 569 20.42 -26.19 -9.48
C HIS A 569 21.83 -26.63 -9.02
N GLY A 570 22.00 -27.86 -8.54
CA GLY A 570 23.27 -28.36 -8.01
C GLY A 570 24.26 -28.81 -9.08
N TRP A 571 23.87 -28.81 -10.35
CA TRP A 571 24.60 -29.46 -11.44
C TRP A 571 24.68 -28.59 -12.69
N ASP A 572 25.71 -28.86 -13.51
CA ASP A 572 25.93 -28.19 -14.79
C ASP A 572 24.94 -28.69 -15.86
N ASP A 573 24.96 -28.05 -17.03
CA ASP A 573 23.99 -28.32 -18.09
C ASP A 573 24.09 -29.77 -18.61
N ASP A 574 25.29 -30.36 -18.66
CA ASP A 574 25.51 -31.73 -19.09
C ASP A 574 24.93 -32.75 -18.11
N ARG A 575 25.15 -32.54 -16.81
CA ARG A 575 24.62 -33.37 -15.73
C ARG A 575 23.11 -33.23 -15.62
N CYS A 576 22.57 -32.01 -15.71
CA CYS A 576 21.13 -31.78 -15.76
C CYS A 576 20.47 -32.48 -16.95
N LEU A 577 21.08 -32.39 -18.13
CA LEU A 577 20.60 -33.09 -19.32
C LEU A 577 20.55 -34.61 -19.11
N MET A 578 21.56 -35.19 -18.46
CA MET A 578 21.58 -36.62 -18.14
C MET A 578 20.47 -37.02 -17.16
N ILE A 579 20.26 -36.22 -16.10
CA ILE A 579 19.15 -36.42 -15.15
C ILE A 579 17.80 -36.37 -15.88
N LEU A 580 17.59 -35.34 -16.71
CA LEU A 580 16.34 -35.15 -17.43
C LEU A 580 16.08 -36.26 -18.46
N LYS A 581 17.11 -36.78 -19.14
CA LYS A 581 16.98 -37.95 -20.02
C LYS A 581 16.55 -39.20 -19.24
N ASN A 582 17.19 -39.46 -18.10
CA ASN A 582 16.80 -40.57 -17.24
C ASN A 582 15.36 -40.43 -16.73
N CYS A 583 14.90 -39.20 -16.47
CA CYS A 583 13.51 -38.92 -16.13
C CYS A 583 12.58 -39.22 -17.31
N TYR A 584 12.92 -38.73 -18.50
CA TYR A 584 12.13 -38.93 -19.71
C TYR A 584 11.94 -40.43 -20.03
N GLU A 585 12.98 -41.23 -19.87
CA GLU A 585 12.92 -42.70 -20.05
C GLU A 585 12.08 -43.41 -18.98
N ALA A 586 12.04 -42.87 -17.77
CA ALA A 586 11.29 -43.43 -16.65
C ALA A 586 9.78 -43.11 -16.69
N LEU A 587 9.39 -42.03 -17.37
CA LEU A 587 7.99 -41.59 -17.46
C LEU A 587 7.19 -42.35 -18.53
N PRO A 588 5.91 -42.67 -18.28
CA PRO A 588 4.97 -43.09 -19.32
C PRO A 588 4.61 -41.92 -20.25
N ASP A 589 3.89 -42.20 -21.33
CA ASP A 589 3.27 -41.17 -22.16
C ASP A 589 2.27 -40.35 -21.32
N ASN A 590 2.30 -39.03 -21.47
CA ASN A 590 1.62 -38.04 -20.61
C ASN A 590 2.17 -37.94 -19.17
N GLY A 591 3.28 -38.61 -18.88
CA GLY A 591 4.00 -38.43 -17.62
C GLY A 591 4.66 -37.05 -17.54
N LYS A 592 5.02 -36.63 -16.33
CA LYS A 592 5.68 -35.34 -16.12
C LYS A 592 6.75 -35.33 -15.04
N VAL A 593 7.73 -34.46 -15.22
CA VAL A 593 8.66 -34.10 -14.14
C VAL A 593 8.18 -32.80 -13.50
N ILE A 594 8.19 -32.76 -12.17
CA ILE A 594 7.86 -31.59 -11.36
C ILE A 594 9.16 -31.20 -10.65
N VAL A 595 9.77 -30.10 -11.10
CA VAL A 595 11.00 -29.57 -10.53
C VAL A 595 10.67 -28.39 -9.62
N VAL A 596 11.20 -28.39 -8.41
CA VAL A 596 11.12 -27.27 -7.48
C VAL A 596 12.52 -26.71 -7.26
N ASP A 597 12.89 -25.75 -8.11
CA ASP A 597 14.18 -25.06 -8.08
C ASP A 597 13.96 -23.54 -8.16
N MET A 598 15.04 -22.76 -8.04
CA MET A 598 14.99 -21.34 -8.32
C MET A 598 15.10 -21.12 -9.83
N VAL A 599 14.26 -20.22 -10.36
CA VAL A 599 14.29 -19.85 -11.79
C VAL A 599 14.61 -18.38 -11.87
N ILE A 600 15.80 -18.06 -12.39
CA ILE A 600 16.27 -16.70 -12.53
C ILE A 600 15.65 -16.03 -13.76
N GLN A 601 15.54 -14.71 -13.71
CA GLN A 601 15.01 -13.91 -14.82
C GLN A 601 16.08 -13.71 -15.89
N GLU A 602 15.69 -13.71 -17.18
CA GLU A 602 16.63 -13.47 -18.29
C GLU A 602 17.31 -12.10 -18.21
N ALA A 603 16.53 -11.08 -17.87
CA ALA A 603 17.03 -9.76 -17.51
C ALA A 603 16.91 -9.60 -15.99
N PRO A 604 17.95 -9.13 -15.30
CA PRO A 604 17.90 -8.96 -13.86
C PRO A 604 16.85 -7.91 -13.48
N GLY A 605 15.78 -8.35 -12.81
CA GLY A 605 14.78 -7.47 -12.24
C GLY A 605 15.28 -6.74 -11.00
N THR A 606 14.65 -5.61 -10.67
CA THR A 606 14.99 -4.79 -9.49
C THR A 606 14.17 -5.14 -8.24
N SER A 607 13.22 -6.08 -8.35
CA SER A 607 12.36 -6.50 -7.23
C SER A 607 13.16 -7.19 -6.12
N PHE A 608 12.62 -7.20 -4.90
CA PHE A 608 13.25 -7.90 -3.76
C PHE A 608 13.49 -9.38 -4.08
N SER A 609 12.49 -10.07 -4.64
CA SER A 609 12.61 -11.47 -5.04
C SER A 609 13.68 -11.70 -6.10
N ALA A 610 13.80 -10.81 -7.11
CA ALA A 610 14.85 -10.89 -8.11
C ALA A 610 16.24 -10.70 -7.48
N LYS A 611 16.39 -9.71 -6.59
CA LYS A 611 17.64 -9.49 -5.83
C LYS A 611 18.02 -10.70 -4.98
N SER A 612 17.06 -11.32 -4.30
CA SER A 612 17.29 -12.54 -3.50
C SER A 612 17.73 -13.73 -4.36
N LEU A 613 17.15 -13.90 -5.55
CA LEU A 613 17.53 -14.95 -6.50
C LEU A 613 18.97 -14.80 -6.97
N PHE A 614 19.38 -13.61 -7.42
CA PHE A 614 20.76 -13.39 -7.86
C PHE A 614 21.78 -13.43 -6.70
N LEU A 615 21.38 -13.04 -5.48
CA LEU A 615 22.24 -13.22 -4.31
C LEU A 615 22.48 -14.70 -4.01
N PHE A 616 21.44 -15.53 -4.17
CA PHE A 616 21.56 -16.97 -4.00
C PHE A 616 22.40 -17.61 -5.11
N ASP A 617 22.24 -17.20 -6.36
CA ASP A 617 23.05 -17.67 -7.49
C ASP A 617 24.55 -17.37 -7.28
N VAL A 618 24.87 -16.16 -6.81
CA VAL A 618 26.25 -15.83 -6.42
C VAL A 618 26.72 -16.68 -5.23
N TYR A 619 25.86 -16.97 -4.25
CA TYR A 619 26.20 -17.86 -3.14
C TYR A 619 26.48 -19.30 -3.62
N LEU A 620 25.67 -19.81 -4.54
CA LEU A 620 25.83 -21.13 -5.15
C LEU A 620 27.15 -21.21 -5.92
N MET A 621 27.46 -20.21 -6.75
CA MET A 621 28.75 -20.10 -7.45
C MET A 621 29.94 -20.13 -6.47
N ASN A 622 29.81 -19.52 -5.28
CA ASN A 622 30.88 -19.52 -4.28
C ASN A 622 31.11 -20.88 -3.61
N THR A 623 30.11 -21.76 -3.60
CA THR A 623 30.06 -22.97 -2.76
C THR A 623 29.99 -24.26 -3.56
N ASN A 624 29.57 -24.22 -4.83
CA ASN A 624 29.41 -25.37 -5.70
C ASN A 624 29.83 -25.01 -7.16
N VAL A 625 30.94 -25.59 -7.63
CA VAL A 625 31.49 -25.32 -8.98
C VAL A 625 30.52 -25.73 -10.07
N MET A 626 29.77 -26.80 -9.83
CA MET A 626 28.85 -27.33 -10.82
C MET A 626 27.45 -26.73 -10.68
N GLY A 627 27.18 -25.96 -9.62
CA GLY A 627 25.87 -25.37 -9.40
C GLY A 627 25.60 -24.24 -10.39
N LYS A 628 24.37 -24.19 -10.92
CA LYS A 628 23.92 -23.14 -11.83
C LYS A 628 22.41 -22.91 -11.67
N GLU A 629 22.02 -21.69 -11.30
CA GLU A 629 20.63 -21.27 -11.45
C GLU A 629 20.33 -20.93 -12.91
N ARG A 630 19.12 -21.26 -13.38
CA ARG A 630 18.77 -21.21 -14.80
C ARG A 630 17.54 -20.38 -15.07
N THR A 631 17.52 -19.76 -16.24
CA THR A 631 16.33 -19.12 -16.78
C THR A 631 15.32 -20.16 -17.27
N GLU A 632 14.06 -19.77 -17.40
CA GLU A 632 13.02 -20.63 -17.98
C GLU A 632 13.40 -21.08 -19.40
N ARG A 633 14.03 -20.23 -20.20
CA ARG A 633 14.48 -20.56 -21.56
C ARG A 633 15.64 -21.56 -21.58
N GLU A 634 16.58 -21.46 -20.64
CA GLU A 634 17.65 -22.46 -20.49
C GLU A 634 17.08 -23.81 -20.06
N LEU A 635 16.16 -23.82 -19.08
CA LEU A 635 15.44 -25.03 -18.68
C LEU A 635 14.64 -25.61 -19.85
N GLN A 636 13.99 -24.77 -20.66
CA GLN A 636 13.29 -25.20 -21.87
C GLN A 636 14.23 -25.83 -22.89
N SER A 637 15.43 -25.29 -23.04
CA SER A 637 16.43 -25.82 -23.97
C SER A 637 16.93 -27.20 -23.50
N LEU A 638 17.20 -27.35 -22.19
CA LEU A 638 17.57 -28.62 -21.57
C LEU A 638 16.43 -29.66 -21.67
N ALA A 639 15.20 -29.24 -21.39
CA ALA A 639 14.00 -30.06 -21.49
C ALA A 639 13.81 -30.63 -22.90
N LYS A 640 13.90 -29.76 -23.92
CA LYS A 640 13.80 -30.16 -25.33
C LYS A 640 14.94 -31.09 -25.73
N ALA A 641 16.17 -30.83 -25.28
CA ALA A 641 17.32 -31.70 -25.54
C ALA A 641 17.19 -33.07 -24.86
N ALA A 642 16.44 -33.17 -23.76
CA ALA A 642 16.12 -34.42 -23.08
C ALA A 642 14.91 -35.16 -23.69
N GLY A 643 14.15 -34.54 -24.60
CA GLY A 643 13.02 -35.14 -25.30
C GLY A 643 11.64 -34.66 -24.85
N PHE A 644 11.55 -33.77 -23.85
CA PHE A 644 10.26 -33.21 -23.42
C PHE A 644 9.68 -32.26 -24.47
N SER A 645 8.35 -32.33 -24.62
CA SER A 645 7.61 -31.58 -25.64
C SER A 645 7.23 -30.18 -25.18
N ASP A 646 7.01 -30.00 -23.88
CA ASP A 646 6.58 -28.73 -23.31
C ASP A 646 7.13 -28.53 -21.90
N ILE A 647 7.26 -27.26 -21.51
CA ILE A 647 7.71 -26.82 -20.19
C ILE A 647 6.88 -25.61 -19.78
N ARG A 648 6.53 -25.55 -18.49
CA ARG A 648 5.96 -24.34 -17.92
C ARG A 648 6.40 -24.14 -16.47
N VAL A 649 6.61 -22.90 -16.09
CA VAL A 649 6.62 -22.50 -14.68
C VAL A 649 5.15 -22.44 -14.21
N ALA A 650 4.70 -23.47 -13.50
CA ALA A 650 3.30 -23.62 -13.09
C ALA A 650 2.89 -22.65 -11.98
N CYS A 651 3.78 -22.39 -11.03
CA CYS A 651 3.62 -21.39 -9.98
C CYS A 651 4.96 -21.07 -9.32
N SER A 652 5.02 -19.96 -8.58
CA SER A 652 6.17 -19.60 -7.75
C SER A 652 5.72 -19.16 -6.36
N ALA A 653 6.49 -19.51 -5.34
CA ALA A 653 6.32 -19.05 -3.97
C ALA A 653 7.68 -18.71 -3.36
N PHE A 654 7.80 -17.54 -2.74
CA PHE A 654 9.08 -16.96 -2.33
C PHE A 654 10.07 -16.87 -3.51
N THR A 655 11.23 -17.54 -3.42
CA THR A 655 12.22 -17.64 -4.50
C THR A 655 12.14 -18.96 -5.28
N PHE A 656 11.20 -19.86 -4.96
CA PHE A 656 11.05 -21.14 -5.66
C PHE A 656 10.00 -21.07 -6.75
N SER A 657 10.29 -21.79 -7.82
CA SER A 657 9.37 -22.03 -8.91
C SER A 657 9.11 -23.52 -9.03
N VAL A 658 7.86 -23.86 -9.29
CA VAL A 658 7.45 -25.22 -9.65
C VAL A 658 7.39 -25.28 -11.16
N VAL A 659 8.30 -26.05 -11.75
CA VAL A 659 8.45 -26.22 -13.19
C VAL A 659 7.93 -27.59 -13.58
N GLU A 660 6.99 -27.65 -14.51
CA GLU A 660 6.50 -28.89 -15.08
C GLU A 660 7.15 -29.14 -16.44
N LEU A 661 7.72 -30.33 -16.62
CA LEU A 661 8.26 -30.84 -17.87
C LEU A 661 7.34 -31.95 -18.36
N LEU A 662 6.70 -31.77 -19.51
CA LEU A 662 5.65 -32.66 -20.01
C LEU A 662 6.19 -33.58 -21.10
N LYS A 663 5.90 -34.87 -20.96
CA LYS A 663 6.15 -35.88 -21.99
C LYS A 663 4.87 -36.12 -22.78
N ASN A 664 4.73 -35.48 -23.94
CA ASN A 664 3.63 -35.78 -24.88
C ASN A 664 4.01 -36.97 -25.79
N MET A 665 2.99 -37.68 -26.28
CA MET A 665 3.15 -38.73 -27.31
C MET A 665 3.69 -38.18 -28.63
#